data_AF-A0A1F7QNQ2-F1
#
_entry.id   AF-A0A1F7QNQ2-F1
#
_cell.length_a   1.000
_cell.length_b   1.000
_cell.length_c   1.000
_cell.angle_alpha   90.00
_cell.angle_beta   90.00
_cell.angle_gamma   90.00
#
_symmetry.space_group_name_H-M   'P 1'
#
loop_
_entity.id
_entity.type
_entity.pdbx_description
1 polymer ?
#
loop_
_entity_poly.entity_id
_entity_poly.type
_entity_poly.pdbx_seq_one_letter_code
_entity_poly.pdbx_strand_id
1 'polypeptide(L)'
;MSKPENLAPGSQFLHERNPNLHASQEVEGVVGYLRAGGEHTPNEPADKISVHLGFLAHREYVNDGILTGDQSSIDRQIEANVIKAEDVPDGYFELQRRIAREQGHGDVTITQDMRGQMTEAVQADQRVGLGKWVEYLGGEDGGYPDWFKHYTFGSVTKLGGYDKDKSEFLKRSKGTTAAYPELNREALAYVYDVLNKSKVQGEKVDGGANNEQLQKLLGNANFGKLYAHAVLDVAPTSPELLKETKGSWTKFNQTSDPRTARRLSGSLQGHGTGWCTAGESTANMQLQGGDFYVYYTRDEDGKDTVPRVAVRMQEGTVAEVRGVNAAQELEPVMADITSERLQDLPGGEVYIRKAEDMKLLTAIDKKITADPSAELTGSELRFLYELDHDIQGFGYETDPRIGEIRTKRGERDKQELARVLPETIRDQLRGAFMAYSTVAEQLGAREVSSNELEHLFALKDKQWQENGVYDYLVEQLIENGARFNLVATPNVEASEQQIVALAEAFGKDQPYETYVYDELYRKGRYTGREWSGNSGNAPVRLSLIPSKADAEISSKTVDDQVRMLRDRQAKQPDLHARVPSLLDAVTYWYSLRAGGDKLADSSAFDKTYIRHFDLEPKTVGGWSIVPRSYVDCDGGPRLHGSGAGSQGGVRVAVG
;
A
#
# COMPACT_ATOMS: atom_id res chain seq x y z
N MET A 1 -10.05 -33.40 -21.61
CA MET A 1 -8.84 -33.20 -20.81
C MET A 1 -8.27 -34.55 -20.44
N SER A 2 -6.97 -34.74 -20.64
CA SER A 2 -6.22 -35.99 -20.43
C SER A 2 -6.28 -36.44 -18.97
N LYS A 3 -6.21 -37.75 -18.71
CA LYS A 3 -6.11 -38.33 -17.36
C LYS A 3 -4.99 -37.63 -16.56
N PRO A 4 -5.21 -37.25 -15.29
CA PRO A 4 -4.10 -36.83 -14.44
C PRO A 4 -3.25 -38.07 -14.09
N GLU A 5 -2.05 -38.13 -14.65
CA GLU A 5 -0.98 -38.99 -14.14
C GLU A 5 -0.44 -38.38 -12.84
N ASN A 6 -0.35 -39.23 -11.80
CA ASN A 6 0.34 -39.03 -10.52
C ASN A 6 -0.16 -37.88 -9.59
N LEU A 7 -0.96 -38.30 -8.61
CA LEU A 7 -1.02 -37.84 -7.20
C LEU A 7 -0.26 -36.55 -6.88
N ALA A 8 -0.95 -35.46 -6.56
CA ALA A 8 -0.32 -34.27 -5.98
C ALA A 8 0.15 -34.62 -4.54
N PRO A 9 1.46 -34.81 -4.27
CA PRO A 9 1.90 -35.38 -2.99
C PRO A 9 1.63 -34.45 -1.79
N GLY A 10 1.42 -33.16 -2.04
CA GLY A 10 0.94 -32.21 -1.03
C GLY A 10 -0.49 -32.47 -0.55
N SER A 11 -1.40 -32.93 -1.41
CA SER A 11 -2.77 -33.28 -1.03
C SER A 11 -2.80 -34.56 -0.20
N GLN A 12 -1.88 -35.49 -0.46
CA GLN A 12 -1.69 -36.67 0.38
C GLN A 12 -1.19 -36.29 1.78
N PHE A 13 -0.22 -35.38 1.87
CA PHE A 13 0.23 -34.83 3.16
C PHE A 13 -0.92 -34.20 3.96
N LEU A 14 -1.80 -33.43 3.30
CA LEU A 14 -2.98 -32.86 3.96
C LEU A 14 -3.95 -33.92 4.47
N HIS A 15 -4.18 -35.00 3.69
CA HIS A 15 -5.00 -36.13 4.11
C HIS A 15 -4.40 -36.86 5.31
N GLU A 16 -3.10 -37.12 5.31
CA GLU A 16 -2.41 -37.73 6.47
C GLU A 16 -2.55 -36.87 7.72
N ARG A 17 -2.52 -35.54 7.56
CA ARG A 17 -2.65 -34.59 8.68
C ARG A 17 -4.08 -34.49 9.21
N ASN A 18 -5.07 -34.61 8.32
CA ASN A 18 -6.49 -34.64 8.64
C ASN A 18 -7.20 -35.69 7.78
N PRO A 19 -7.29 -36.95 8.27
CA PRO A 19 -7.89 -38.05 7.51
C PRO A 19 -9.34 -37.78 7.10
N ASN A 20 -10.06 -36.91 7.80
CA ASN A 20 -11.45 -36.59 7.51
C ASN A 20 -11.62 -35.40 6.56
N LEU A 21 -10.54 -34.72 6.14
CA LEU A 21 -10.63 -33.52 5.29
C LEU A 21 -11.36 -33.82 3.97
N HIS A 22 -11.04 -34.94 3.33
CA HIS A 22 -11.65 -35.33 2.06
C HIS A 22 -13.18 -35.57 2.13
N ALA A 23 -13.71 -35.79 3.34
CA ALA A 23 -15.12 -36.04 3.60
C ALA A 23 -15.80 -34.84 4.29
N SER A 24 -15.11 -33.71 4.40
CA SER A 24 -15.69 -32.50 4.97
C SER A 24 -16.77 -31.95 4.03
N GLN A 25 -17.72 -31.19 4.61
CA GLN A 25 -18.82 -30.63 3.84
C GLN A 25 -18.32 -29.69 2.74
N GLU A 26 -17.22 -28.97 2.99
CA GLU A 26 -16.59 -28.05 2.06
C GLU A 26 -15.99 -28.78 0.85
N VAL A 27 -15.25 -29.89 1.09
CA VAL A 27 -14.65 -30.69 0.02
C VAL A 27 -15.72 -31.40 -0.80
N GLU A 28 -16.67 -32.09 -0.14
CA GLU A 28 -17.76 -32.80 -0.83
C GLU A 28 -18.69 -31.84 -1.58
N GLY A 29 -18.90 -30.63 -1.07
CA GLY A 29 -19.68 -29.59 -1.75
C GLY A 29 -19.07 -29.20 -3.10
N VAL A 30 -17.77 -28.90 -3.12
CA VAL A 30 -17.05 -28.56 -4.36
C VAL A 30 -16.98 -29.75 -5.31
N VAL A 31 -16.62 -30.94 -4.82
CA VAL A 31 -16.55 -32.16 -5.63
C VAL A 31 -17.92 -32.49 -6.23
N GLY A 32 -19.00 -32.35 -5.46
CA GLY A 32 -20.37 -32.55 -5.92
C GLY A 32 -20.80 -31.53 -6.98
N TYR A 33 -20.46 -30.25 -6.78
CA TYR A 33 -20.72 -29.19 -7.76
C TYR A 33 -20.05 -29.48 -9.11
N LEU A 34 -18.75 -29.82 -9.10
CA LEU A 34 -18.01 -30.13 -10.33
C LEU A 34 -18.55 -31.38 -11.05
N ARG A 35 -18.91 -32.42 -10.29
CA ARG A 35 -19.56 -33.62 -10.84
C ARG A 35 -20.90 -33.30 -11.49
N ALA A 36 -21.71 -32.46 -10.87
CA ALA A 36 -22.99 -32.01 -11.45
C ALA A 36 -22.78 -31.20 -12.74
N GLY A 37 -21.66 -30.47 -12.84
CA GLY A 37 -21.21 -29.78 -14.05
C GLY A 37 -20.62 -30.69 -15.14
N GLY A 38 -20.53 -32.00 -14.91
CA GLY A 38 -20.02 -32.98 -15.87
C GLY A 38 -18.50 -33.22 -15.81
N GLU A 39 -17.80 -32.67 -14.82
CA GLU A 39 -16.37 -32.92 -14.64
C GLU A 39 -16.09 -34.28 -13.98
N HIS A 40 -15.04 -34.96 -14.45
CA HIS A 40 -14.59 -36.21 -13.86
C HIS A 40 -13.67 -35.93 -12.67
N THR A 41 -14.14 -36.18 -11.45
CA THR A 41 -13.36 -36.05 -10.22
C THR A 41 -13.12 -37.43 -9.58
N PRO A 42 -11.85 -37.83 -9.34
CA PRO A 42 -11.54 -39.13 -8.73
C PRO A 42 -12.15 -39.28 -7.32
N ASN A 43 -12.32 -40.52 -6.87
CA ASN A 43 -12.92 -40.82 -5.56
C ASN A 43 -11.89 -40.93 -4.43
N GLU A 44 -10.61 -40.99 -4.74
CA GLU A 44 -9.56 -41.15 -3.73
C GLU A 44 -9.45 -39.90 -2.82
N PRO A 45 -9.17 -40.07 -1.51
CA PRO A 45 -9.15 -38.96 -0.56
C PRO A 45 -8.24 -37.78 -0.96
N ALA A 46 -7.01 -38.06 -1.38
CA ALA A 46 -6.05 -37.03 -1.78
C ALA A 46 -6.48 -36.29 -3.06
N ASP A 47 -7.12 -37.00 -3.99
CA ASP A 47 -7.59 -36.41 -5.25
C ASP A 47 -8.77 -35.46 -5.00
N LYS A 48 -9.71 -35.84 -4.13
CA LYS A 48 -10.80 -34.95 -3.70
C LYS A 48 -10.27 -33.65 -3.08
N ILE A 49 -9.25 -33.76 -2.24
CA ILE A 49 -8.58 -32.60 -1.64
C ILE A 49 -7.90 -31.76 -2.72
N SER A 50 -7.20 -32.39 -3.66
CA SER A 50 -6.52 -31.67 -4.76
C SER A 50 -7.49 -30.90 -5.64
N VAL A 51 -8.63 -31.51 -5.98
CA VAL A 51 -9.71 -30.87 -6.74
C VAL A 51 -10.27 -29.67 -5.98
N HIS A 52 -10.53 -29.84 -4.68
CA HIS A 52 -11.03 -28.75 -3.84
C HIS A 52 -10.04 -27.58 -3.79
N LEU A 53 -8.74 -27.83 -3.59
CA LEU A 53 -7.73 -26.77 -3.58
C LEU A 53 -7.62 -26.04 -4.91
N GLY A 54 -7.60 -26.78 -6.03
CA GLY A 54 -7.53 -26.17 -7.37
C GLY A 54 -8.76 -25.33 -7.69
N PHE A 55 -9.95 -25.75 -7.23
CA PHE A 55 -11.16 -24.94 -7.35
C PHE A 55 -11.05 -23.63 -6.56
N LEU A 56 -10.61 -23.69 -5.30
CA LEU A 56 -10.43 -22.50 -4.47
C LEU A 56 -9.34 -21.55 -5.00
N ALA A 57 -8.34 -22.05 -5.73
CA ALA A 57 -7.29 -21.22 -6.31
C ALA A 57 -7.74 -20.45 -7.58
N HIS A 58 -8.92 -20.76 -8.13
CA HIS A 58 -9.35 -20.23 -9.43
C HIS A 58 -9.99 -18.83 -9.34
N ARG A 59 -9.17 -17.80 -9.53
CA ARG A 59 -9.55 -16.38 -9.37
C ARG A 59 -10.70 -15.89 -10.26
N GLU A 60 -10.90 -16.48 -11.44
CA GLU A 60 -11.95 -16.07 -12.37
C GLU A 60 -13.36 -16.58 -12.01
N TYR A 61 -13.46 -17.68 -11.26
CA TYR A 61 -14.73 -18.37 -11.01
C TYR A 61 -15.10 -18.43 -9.54
N VAL A 62 -14.12 -18.25 -8.63
CA VAL A 62 -14.32 -18.34 -7.19
C VAL A 62 -13.87 -17.04 -6.54
N ASN A 63 -14.83 -16.19 -6.21
CA ASN A 63 -14.56 -14.93 -5.50
C ASN A 63 -14.33 -15.14 -3.99
N ASP A 64 -14.61 -16.32 -3.42
CA ASP A 64 -14.49 -16.64 -1.99
C ASP A 64 -13.54 -17.82 -1.71
N GLY A 65 -12.49 -17.98 -2.52
CA GLY A 65 -11.50 -19.03 -2.31
C GLY A 65 -10.55 -18.68 -1.16
N ILE A 66 -10.02 -19.69 -0.46
CA ILE A 66 -9.04 -19.47 0.63
C ILE A 66 -7.86 -18.66 0.09
N LEU A 67 -7.65 -17.45 0.64
CA LEU A 67 -6.58 -16.52 0.26
C LEU A 67 -6.69 -15.97 -1.18
N THR A 68 -7.90 -15.95 -1.73
CA THR A 68 -8.21 -15.42 -3.08
C THR A 68 -9.54 -14.66 -3.08
N GLY A 69 -9.78 -13.84 -4.11
CA GLY A 69 -11.02 -13.06 -4.26
C GLY A 69 -10.76 -11.55 -4.32
N ASP A 70 -11.83 -10.77 -4.47
CA ASP A 70 -11.77 -9.32 -4.28
C ASP A 70 -11.48 -8.94 -2.81
N GLN A 71 -11.17 -7.67 -2.57
CA GLN A 71 -10.88 -7.18 -1.21
C GLN A 71 -12.01 -7.48 -0.22
N SER A 72 -13.27 -7.43 -0.66
CA SER A 72 -14.41 -7.74 0.20
C SER A 72 -14.45 -9.20 0.62
N SER A 73 -13.99 -10.13 -0.22
CA SER A 73 -13.82 -11.53 0.16
C SER A 73 -12.70 -11.72 1.17
N ILE A 74 -11.55 -11.10 0.92
CA ILE A 74 -10.39 -11.15 1.81
C ILE A 74 -10.78 -10.65 3.21
N ASP A 75 -11.50 -9.52 3.28
CA ASP A 75 -12.00 -8.96 4.53
C ASP A 75 -12.96 -9.92 5.25
N ARG A 76 -13.86 -10.60 4.52
CA ARG A 76 -14.75 -11.63 5.10
C ARG A 76 -13.97 -12.81 5.69
N GLN A 77 -12.91 -13.26 5.01
CA GLN A 77 -12.07 -14.37 5.49
C GLN A 77 -11.31 -13.99 6.77
N ILE A 78 -10.82 -12.75 6.86
CA ILE A 78 -10.19 -12.21 8.06
C ILE A 78 -11.22 -12.11 9.18
N GLU A 79 -12.37 -11.47 8.92
CA GLU A 79 -13.40 -11.20 9.93
C GLU A 79 -14.00 -12.50 10.51
N ALA A 80 -14.10 -13.56 9.71
CA ALA A 80 -14.53 -14.89 10.17
C ALA A 80 -13.61 -15.48 11.27
N ASN A 81 -12.40 -14.95 11.41
CA ASN A 81 -11.39 -15.39 12.37
C ASN A 81 -11.07 -14.33 13.45
N VAL A 82 -11.79 -13.20 13.48
CA VAL A 82 -11.66 -12.16 14.50
C VAL A 82 -12.59 -12.45 15.67
N ILE A 83 -12.15 -12.16 16.90
CA ILE A 83 -12.97 -12.33 18.10
C ILE A 83 -14.23 -11.45 18.04
N LYS A 84 -15.37 -12.02 18.41
CA LYS A 84 -16.61 -11.26 18.53
C LYS A 84 -16.64 -10.46 19.83
N ALA A 85 -17.33 -9.32 19.81
CA ALA A 85 -17.40 -8.44 20.98
C ALA A 85 -17.97 -9.18 22.22
N GLU A 86 -18.95 -10.04 22.02
CA GLU A 86 -19.56 -10.86 23.08
C GLU A 86 -18.65 -11.98 23.61
N ASP A 87 -17.61 -12.36 22.86
CA ASP A 87 -16.69 -13.44 23.23
C ASP A 87 -15.45 -12.92 24.00
N VAL A 88 -15.27 -11.61 24.14
CA VAL A 88 -14.16 -11.02 24.92
C VAL A 88 -14.37 -11.32 26.42
N PRO A 89 -13.47 -12.06 27.08
CA PRO A 89 -13.67 -12.50 28.45
C PRO A 89 -13.53 -11.35 29.45
N ASP A 90 -14.33 -11.35 30.51
CA ASP A 90 -14.22 -10.35 31.60
C ASP A 90 -12.81 -10.26 32.18
N GLY A 91 -12.11 -11.39 32.27
CA GLY A 91 -10.72 -11.46 32.74
C GLY A 91 -9.73 -10.61 31.94
N TYR A 92 -10.01 -10.30 30.67
CA TYR A 92 -9.21 -9.37 29.87
C TYR A 92 -9.31 -7.94 30.43
N PHE A 93 -10.51 -7.46 30.73
CA PHE A 93 -10.71 -6.13 31.30
C PHE A 93 -10.15 -6.03 32.72
N GLU A 94 -10.25 -7.10 33.51
CA GLU A 94 -9.58 -7.17 34.82
C GLU A 94 -8.07 -7.06 34.72
N LEU A 95 -7.47 -7.72 33.73
CA LEU A 95 -6.03 -7.62 33.46
C LEU A 95 -5.65 -6.19 33.07
N GLN A 96 -6.43 -5.52 32.21
CA GLN A 96 -6.19 -4.12 31.85
C GLN A 96 -6.30 -3.18 33.06
N ARG A 97 -7.27 -3.39 33.97
CA ARG A 97 -7.35 -2.65 35.25
C ARG A 97 -6.08 -2.82 36.08
N ARG A 98 -5.60 -4.05 36.16
CA ARG A 98 -4.39 -4.37 36.91
C ARG A 98 -3.14 -3.72 36.29
N ILE A 99 -2.98 -3.80 34.97
CA ILE A 99 -1.86 -3.16 34.23
C ILE A 99 -1.89 -1.64 34.46
N ALA A 100 -3.06 -1.00 34.35
CA ALA A 100 -3.20 0.44 34.60
C ALA A 100 -2.77 0.82 36.02
N ARG A 101 -3.15 0.03 37.03
CA ARG A 101 -2.72 0.22 38.41
C ARG A 101 -1.21 0.04 38.59
N GLU A 102 -0.64 -1.00 37.99
CA GLU A 102 0.82 -1.30 38.03
C GLU A 102 1.64 -0.23 37.30
N GLN A 103 1.08 0.42 36.28
CA GLN A 103 1.68 1.55 35.54
C GLN A 103 1.51 2.91 36.26
N GLY A 104 0.87 2.94 37.43
CA GLY A 104 0.74 4.15 38.25
C GLY A 104 -0.53 4.97 38.00
N HIS A 105 -1.50 4.46 37.22
CA HIS A 105 -2.77 5.14 36.96
C HIS A 105 -3.83 4.97 38.07
N GLY A 106 -3.52 4.22 39.14
CA GLY A 106 -4.42 4.00 40.29
C GLY A 106 -5.55 3.01 40.00
N ASP A 107 -6.59 3.01 40.85
CA ASP A 107 -7.77 2.15 40.69
C ASP A 107 -8.71 2.75 39.62
N VAL A 108 -8.59 2.26 38.39
CA VAL A 108 -9.39 2.71 37.24
C VAL A 108 -10.69 1.90 37.11
N THR A 109 -11.82 2.59 37.01
CA THR A 109 -13.11 1.98 36.67
C THR A 109 -13.25 1.84 35.16
N ILE A 110 -13.32 0.61 34.65
CA ILE A 110 -13.58 0.36 33.23
C ILE A 110 -15.07 0.55 32.96
N THR A 111 -15.42 1.62 32.24
CA THR A 111 -16.79 1.90 31.79
C THR A 111 -17.17 1.04 30.58
N GLN A 112 -18.47 1.04 30.22
CA GLN A 112 -18.94 0.31 29.03
C GLN A 112 -18.31 0.84 27.73
N ASP A 113 -18.12 2.16 27.62
CA ASP A 113 -17.47 2.78 26.47
C ASP A 113 -16.00 2.37 26.36
N MET A 114 -15.29 2.30 27.50
CA MET A 114 -13.91 1.80 27.54
C MET A 114 -13.84 0.32 27.16
N ARG A 115 -14.82 -0.51 27.55
CA ARG A 115 -14.90 -1.91 27.09
C ARG A 115 -15.09 -1.99 25.59
N GLY A 116 -15.90 -1.11 25.00
CA GLY A 116 -16.06 -0.98 23.55
C GLY A 116 -14.73 -0.68 22.86
N GLN A 117 -14.04 0.39 23.28
CA GLN A 117 -12.75 0.80 22.71
C GLN A 117 -11.66 -0.27 22.84
N MET A 118 -11.56 -0.92 24.01
CA MET A 118 -10.59 -2.00 24.23
C MET A 118 -10.91 -3.24 23.39
N THR A 119 -12.19 -3.48 23.10
CA THR A 119 -12.63 -4.58 22.22
C THR A 119 -12.28 -4.27 20.77
N GLU A 120 -12.55 -3.04 20.31
CA GLU A 120 -12.18 -2.57 18.97
C GLU A 120 -10.67 -2.68 18.74
N ALA A 121 -9.85 -2.31 19.73
CA ALA A 121 -8.40 -2.44 19.67
C ALA A 121 -7.96 -3.90 19.50
N VAL A 122 -8.51 -4.83 20.30
CA VAL A 122 -8.23 -6.27 20.17
C VAL A 122 -8.61 -6.80 18.80
N GLN A 123 -9.77 -6.39 18.29
CA GLN A 123 -10.22 -6.81 16.97
C GLN A 123 -9.34 -6.24 15.87
N ALA A 124 -8.94 -4.97 15.98
CA ALA A 124 -8.00 -4.33 15.06
C ALA A 124 -6.65 -5.06 15.03
N ASP A 125 -6.08 -5.38 16.20
CA ASP A 125 -4.82 -6.12 16.30
C ASP A 125 -4.91 -7.52 15.66
N GLN A 126 -6.05 -8.20 15.82
CA GLN A 126 -6.29 -9.49 15.17
C GLN A 126 -6.47 -9.35 13.66
N ARG A 127 -7.19 -8.32 13.19
CA ARG A 127 -7.34 -8.03 11.75
C ARG A 127 -5.99 -7.75 11.11
N VAL A 128 -5.20 -6.85 11.70
CA VAL A 128 -3.86 -6.50 11.19
C VAL A 128 -2.95 -7.73 11.21
N GLY A 129 -2.93 -8.47 12.33
CA GLY A 129 -2.09 -9.66 12.46
C GLY A 129 -2.42 -10.72 11.41
N LEU A 130 -3.69 -11.06 11.21
CA LEU A 130 -4.10 -12.06 10.22
C LEU A 130 -4.02 -11.53 8.79
N GLY A 131 -4.32 -10.25 8.58
CA GLY A 131 -4.24 -9.58 7.28
C GLY A 131 -2.86 -9.73 6.65
N LYS A 132 -1.79 -9.55 7.43
CA LYS A 132 -0.41 -9.77 6.98
C LYS A 132 -0.17 -11.19 6.43
N TRP A 133 -0.77 -12.22 7.05
CA TRP A 133 -0.68 -13.59 6.55
C TRP A 133 -1.50 -13.79 5.27
N VAL A 134 -2.70 -13.21 5.22
CA VAL A 134 -3.61 -13.36 4.07
C VAL A 134 -3.02 -12.70 2.84
N GLU A 135 -2.54 -11.47 2.98
CA GLU A 135 -1.88 -10.71 1.92
C GLU A 135 -0.65 -11.45 1.39
N TYR A 136 0.24 -11.91 2.28
CA TYR A 136 1.47 -12.57 1.85
C TYR A 136 1.22 -13.95 1.20
N LEU A 137 0.33 -14.76 1.76
CA LEU A 137 0.00 -16.06 1.18
C LEU A 137 -0.86 -15.95 -0.09
N GLY A 138 -1.66 -14.89 -0.22
CA GLY A 138 -2.54 -14.63 -1.36
C GLY A 138 -1.88 -13.87 -2.53
N GLY A 139 -0.85 -13.09 -2.25
CA GLY A 139 -0.11 -12.28 -3.22
C GLY A 139 0.85 -13.08 -4.12
N GLU A 140 1.38 -12.42 -5.15
CA GLU A 140 2.36 -13.01 -6.09
C GLU A 140 3.71 -13.33 -5.40
N ASP A 141 4.07 -12.55 -4.38
CA ASP A 141 5.33 -12.66 -3.62
C ASP A 141 5.44 -13.92 -2.75
N GLY A 142 4.32 -14.57 -2.44
CA GLY A 142 4.27 -15.76 -1.59
C GLY A 142 4.73 -17.04 -2.29
N GLY A 143 4.50 -17.18 -3.60
CA GLY A 143 4.98 -18.29 -4.45
C GLY A 143 4.64 -19.74 -4.01
N TYR A 144 3.94 -19.95 -2.89
CA TYR A 144 3.73 -21.28 -2.32
C TYR A 144 2.64 -22.09 -3.07
N PRO A 145 2.76 -23.43 -3.10
CA PRO A 145 1.70 -24.28 -3.64
C PRO A 145 0.45 -24.28 -2.73
N ASP A 146 -0.72 -24.52 -3.32
CA ASP A 146 -2.02 -24.38 -2.65
C ASP A 146 -2.17 -25.26 -1.41
N TRP A 147 -1.57 -26.46 -1.42
CA TRP A 147 -1.58 -27.34 -0.25
C TRP A 147 -0.91 -26.69 0.97
N PHE A 148 0.17 -25.93 0.74
CA PHE A 148 0.92 -25.29 1.81
C PHE A 148 0.23 -24.02 2.29
N LYS A 149 -0.37 -23.26 1.37
CA LYS A 149 -1.24 -22.12 1.70
C LYS A 149 -2.40 -22.55 2.60
N HIS A 150 -3.11 -23.61 2.22
CA HIS A 150 -4.20 -24.19 3.01
C HIS A 150 -3.71 -24.71 4.37
N TYR A 151 -2.59 -25.46 4.39
CA TYR A 151 -1.99 -25.96 5.63
C TYR A 151 -1.60 -24.84 6.60
N THR A 152 -0.97 -23.79 6.09
CA THR A 152 -0.48 -22.64 6.86
C THR A 152 -1.65 -21.83 7.41
N PHE A 153 -2.57 -21.39 6.55
CA PHE A 153 -3.73 -20.59 6.96
C PHE A 153 -4.61 -21.34 7.97
N GLY A 154 -4.93 -22.60 7.70
CA GLY A 154 -5.70 -23.44 8.61
C GLY A 154 -4.99 -23.79 9.92
N SER A 155 -3.69 -23.53 10.02
CA SER A 155 -2.89 -23.68 11.24
C SER A 155 -2.76 -22.37 12.01
N VAL A 156 -2.40 -21.26 11.35
CA VAL A 156 -2.21 -19.93 11.95
C VAL A 156 -3.50 -19.44 12.62
N THR A 157 -4.66 -19.68 12.00
CA THR A 157 -5.98 -19.35 12.58
C THR A 157 -6.24 -20.05 13.92
N LYS A 158 -5.49 -21.11 14.26
CA LYS A 158 -5.61 -21.86 15.51
C LYS A 158 -4.51 -21.53 16.52
N LEU A 159 -3.57 -20.64 16.19
CA LEU A 159 -2.48 -20.23 17.08
C LEU A 159 -2.87 -19.01 17.93
N GLY A 160 -2.61 -19.11 19.23
CA GLY A 160 -2.71 -18.03 20.20
C GLY A 160 -1.34 -17.40 20.46
N GLY A 161 -1.20 -16.72 21.61
CA GLY A 161 0.05 -16.10 22.02
C GLY A 161 1.20 -17.10 22.17
N TYR A 162 2.43 -16.62 22.00
CA TYR A 162 3.64 -17.41 22.17
C TYR A 162 4.01 -17.57 23.66
N ASP A 163 4.19 -18.81 24.11
CA ASP A 163 4.66 -19.16 25.44
C ASP A 163 6.19 -19.30 25.41
N LYS A 164 6.90 -18.30 25.95
CA LYS A 164 8.38 -18.24 25.92
C LYS A 164 9.02 -19.38 26.70
N ASP A 165 8.43 -19.79 27.82
CA ASP A 165 8.99 -20.84 28.69
C ASP A 165 8.92 -22.21 28.03
N LYS A 166 7.85 -22.45 27.25
CA LYS A 166 7.67 -23.70 26.51
C LYS A 166 8.16 -23.64 25.08
N SER A 167 8.56 -22.46 24.61
CA SER A 167 8.97 -22.21 23.23
C SER A 167 7.94 -22.69 22.19
N GLU A 168 6.65 -22.50 22.48
CA GLU A 168 5.55 -22.94 21.61
C GLU A 168 4.38 -21.95 21.59
N PHE A 169 3.62 -21.93 20.50
CA PHE A 169 2.38 -21.16 20.44
C PHE A 169 1.26 -21.87 21.19
N LEU A 170 0.53 -21.12 22.02
CA LEU A 170 -0.68 -21.60 22.65
C LEU A 170 -1.78 -21.87 21.59
N LYS A 171 -2.82 -22.61 21.98
CA LYS A 171 -3.99 -22.80 21.11
C LYS A 171 -4.96 -21.63 21.26
N ARG A 172 -5.50 -21.16 20.13
CA ARG A 172 -6.57 -20.18 20.11
C ARG A 172 -7.91 -20.81 20.51
N SER A 173 -8.68 -20.06 21.27
CA SER A 173 -10.07 -20.34 21.67
C SER A 173 -10.95 -19.14 21.28
N LYS A 174 -12.27 -19.27 21.37
CA LYS A 174 -13.21 -18.18 21.05
C LYS A 174 -12.95 -16.89 21.84
N GLY A 175 -12.52 -17.01 23.09
CA GLY A 175 -12.20 -15.87 23.96
C GLY A 175 -10.74 -15.42 23.92
N THR A 176 -9.96 -15.83 22.92
CA THR A 176 -8.56 -15.41 22.81
C THR A 176 -8.48 -13.97 22.33
N THR A 177 -7.94 -13.10 23.18
CA THR A 177 -7.73 -11.68 22.87
C THR A 177 -6.35 -11.39 22.26
N ALA A 178 -5.44 -12.37 22.24
CA ALA A 178 -4.12 -12.20 21.63
C ALA A 178 -4.21 -12.01 20.11
N ALA A 179 -3.36 -11.13 19.57
CA ALA A 179 -3.13 -11.01 18.13
C ALA A 179 -2.62 -12.34 17.54
N TYR A 180 -2.70 -12.46 16.22
CA TYR A 180 -2.10 -13.61 15.52
C TYR A 180 -0.57 -13.56 15.60
N PRO A 181 0.12 -14.72 15.53
CA PRO A 181 1.58 -14.74 15.44
C PRO A 181 2.06 -13.84 14.32
N GLU A 182 3.14 -13.11 14.57
CA GLU A 182 3.76 -12.28 13.53
C GLU A 182 4.27 -13.16 12.38
N LEU A 183 4.06 -12.69 11.15
CA LEU A 183 4.60 -13.33 9.96
C LEU A 183 6.11 -13.05 9.85
N ASN A 184 6.89 -14.12 9.92
CA ASN A 184 8.30 -14.17 9.61
C ASN A 184 8.44 -15.01 8.34
N ARG A 185 8.70 -14.33 7.22
CA ARG A 185 8.74 -14.94 5.88
C ARG A 185 9.89 -15.96 5.75
N GLU A 186 11.02 -15.73 6.42
CA GLU A 186 12.16 -16.64 6.47
C GLU A 186 11.82 -17.92 7.25
N ALA A 187 11.23 -17.78 8.43
CA ALA A 187 10.76 -18.92 9.22
C ALA A 187 9.69 -19.73 8.47
N LEU A 188 8.76 -19.06 7.78
CA LEU A 188 7.74 -19.73 6.97
C LEU A 188 8.36 -20.49 5.78
N ALA A 189 9.32 -19.89 5.09
CA ALA A 189 10.03 -20.52 3.98
C ALA A 189 10.81 -21.76 4.44
N TYR A 190 11.45 -21.69 5.61
CA TYR A 190 12.07 -22.85 6.25
C TYR A 190 11.05 -23.96 6.51
N VAL A 191 9.90 -23.64 7.12
CA VAL A 191 8.83 -24.62 7.38
C VAL A 191 8.34 -25.27 6.08
N TYR A 192 8.15 -24.49 5.02
CA TYR A 192 7.79 -25.02 3.71
C TYR A 192 8.83 -26.00 3.19
N ASP A 193 10.10 -25.61 3.15
CA ASP A 193 11.17 -26.43 2.59
C ASP A 193 11.32 -27.76 3.32
N VAL A 194 11.34 -27.75 4.66
CA VAL A 194 11.53 -28.97 5.44
C VAL A 194 10.34 -29.92 5.31
N LEU A 195 9.11 -29.40 5.16
CA LEU A 195 7.92 -30.21 4.90
C LEU A 195 7.88 -30.71 3.46
N ASN A 196 8.19 -29.87 2.48
CA ASN A 196 8.20 -30.25 1.08
C ASN A 196 9.22 -31.37 0.83
N LYS A 197 10.45 -31.23 1.33
CA LYS A 197 11.46 -32.28 1.24
C LYS A 197 11.03 -33.56 1.94
N SER A 198 10.65 -33.48 3.22
CA SER A 198 10.39 -34.68 4.02
C SER A 198 9.06 -35.37 3.75
N LYS A 199 8.00 -34.63 3.44
CA LYS A 199 6.62 -35.15 3.34
C LYS A 199 6.09 -35.22 1.92
N VAL A 200 6.59 -34.37 1.02
CA VAL A 200 6.13 -34.32 -0.39
C VAL A 200 7.10 -35.07 -1.29
N GLN A 201 8.41 -34.85 -1.13
CA GLN A 201 9.46 -35.46 -1.97
C GLN A 201 10.05 -36.75 -1.37
N GLY A 202 9.81 -37.01 -0.07
CA GLY A 202 10.35 -38.19 0.62
C GLY A 202 11.87 -38.13 0.88
N GLU A 203 12.46 -36.94 0.81
CA GLU A 203 13.87 -36.69 1.06
C GLU A 203 14.18 -36.58 2.55
N LYS A 204 15.40 -36.97 2.96
CA LYS A 204 15.87 -36.71 4.32
C LYS A 204 16.30 -35.26 4.45
N VAL A 205 15.77 -34.58 5.45
CA VAL A 205 16.19 -33.22 5.84
C VAL A 205 17.28 -33.35 6.90
N ASP A 206 18.40 -32.65 6.73
CA ASP A 206 19.44 -32.52 7.74
C ASP A 206 19.21 -31.25 8.56
N GLY A 207 19.00 -31.40 9.87
CA GLY A 207 18.84 -30.27 10.79
C GLY A 207 20.13 -29.82 11.46
N GLY A 208 21.30 -30.28 11.00
CA GLY A 208 22.60 -29.92 11.57
C GLY A 208 22.68 -30.23 13.07
N ALA A 209 23.06 -29.25 13.88
CA ALA A 209 23.15 -29.39 15.35
C ALA A 209 21.79 -29.72 16.00
N ASN A 210 20.67 -29.32 15.39
CA ASN A 210 19.31 -29.53 15.90
C ASN A 210 18.60 -30.73 15.24
N ASN A 211 19.32 -31.60 14.53
CA ASN A 211 18.71 -32.65 13.70
C ASN A 211 17.74 -33.56 14.45
N GLU A 212 18.07 -34.02 15.67
CA GLU A 212 17.15 -34.88 16.46
C GLU A 212 15.83 -34.19 16.82
N GLN A 213 15.89 -32.89 17.13
CA GLN A 213 14.71 -32.08 17.41
C GLN A 213 13.89 -31.87 16.13
N LEU A 214 14.55 -31.54 15.02
CA LEU A 214 13.89 -31.38 13.72
C LEU A 214 13.19 -32.66 13.26
N GLN A 215 13.82 -33.83 13.38
CA GLN A 215 13.18 -35.11 13.01
C GLN A 215 11.91 -35.38 13.85
N LYS A 216 11.93 -35.06 15.16
CA LYS A 216 10.74 -35.18 16.02
C LYS A 216 9.63 -34.22 15.59
N LEU A 217 9.98 -32.99 15.22
CA LEU A 217 9.03 -31.99 14.73
C LEU A 217 8.41 -32.39 13.39
N LEU A 218 9.24 -32.87 12.45
CA LEU A 218 8.80 -33.39 11.15
C LEU A 218 7.93 -34.64 11.29
N GLY A 219 8.18 -35.49 12.28
CA GLY A 219 7.32 -36.64 12.59
C GLY A 219 5.87 -36.24 12.83
N ASN A 220 5.64 -35.18 13.60
CA ASN A 220 4.31 -34.68 13.93
C ASN A 220 3.75 -33.64 12.94
N ALA A 221 4.61 -33.05 12.11
CA ALA A 221 4.29 -32.00 11.15
C ALA A 221 3.32 -30.94 11.72
N ASN A 222 3.61 -30.48 12.94
CA ASN A 222 2.82 -29.45 13.60
C ASN A 222 3.36 -28.07 13.21
N PHE A 223 2.56 -27.31 12.46
CA PHE A 223 2.98 -25.99 11.96
C PHE A 223 3.45 -25.08 13.08
N GLY A 224 2.68 -24.91 14.16
CA GLY A 224 3.05 -24.01 15.26
C GLY A 224 4.40 -24.36 15.90
N LYS A 225 4.71 -25.66 16.05
CA LYS A 225 6.00 -26.10 16.61
C LYS A 225 7.15 -25.96 15.62
N LEU A 226 6.92 -26.29 14.34
CA LEU A 226 7.92 -26.09 13.29
C LEU A 226 8.22 -24.61 13.09
N TYR A 227 7.19 -23.77 13.11
CA TYR A 227 7.31 -22.32 12.98
C TYR A 227 7.96 -21.68 14.20
N ALA A 228 7.62 -22.10 15.42
CA ALA A 228 8.31 -21.66 16.63
C ALA A 228 9.80 -22.02 16.61
N HIS A 229 10.14 -23.25 16.21
CA HIS A 229 11.52 -23.69 16.03
C HIS A 229 12.24 -22.86 14.98
N ALA A 230 11.61 -22.63 13.83
CA ALA A 230 12.18 -21.82 12.77
C ALA A 230 12.41 -20.37 13.21
N VAL A 231 11.46 -19.74 13.91
CA VAL A 231 11.62 -18.39 14.44
C VAL A 231 12.77 -18.28 15.45
N LEU A 232 12.97 -19.30 16.30
CA LEU A 232 14.08 -19.33 17.26
C LEU A 232 15.45 -19.56 16.58
N ASP A 233 15.50 -20.41 15.56
CA ASP A 233 16.72 -20.70 14.81
C ASP A 233 17.10 -19.56 13.84
N VAL A 234 16.14 -18.70 13.47
CA VAL A 234 16.30 -17.51 12.63
C VAL A 234 16.65 -16.26 13.46
N ALA A 235 17.31 -16.45 14.62
CA ALA A 235 17.65 -15.33 15.51
C ALA A 235 18.40 -14.22 14.76
N PRO A 236 18.02 -12.93 14.95
CA PRO A 236 18.65 -11.83 14.23
C PRO A 236 20.14 -11.78 14.54
N THR A 237 20.93 -11.49 13.50
CA THR A 237 22.34 -11.12 13.61
C THR A 237 22.54 -10.11 14.76
N SER A 238 23.54 -10.32 15.62
CA SER A 238 23.74 -9.49 16.80
C SER A 238 23.88 -8.00 16.44
N PRO A 239 23.33 -7.07 17.25
CA PRO A 239 23.48 -5.63 17.00
C PRO A 239 24.93 -5.17 16.84
N GLU A 240 25.88 -5.87 17.46
CA GLU A 240 27.31 -5.65 17.34
C GLU A 240 27.84 -5.93 15.92
N LEU A 241 27.39 -7.01 15.29
CA LEU A 241 27.76 -7.35 13.91
C LEU A 241 27.16 -6.38 12.90
N LEU A 242 25.99 -5.79 13.20
CA LEU A 242 25.36 -4.79 12.34
C LEU A 242 26.10 -3.44 12.30
N LYS A 243 27.05 -3.19 13.22
CA LYS A 243 27.89 -1.98 13.20
C LYS A 243 28.95 -2.00 12.10
N GLU A 244 29.38 -3.18 11.65
CA GLU A 244 30.31 -3.31 10.53
C GLU A 244 29.57 -3.14 9.20
N THR A 245 30.18 -2.42 8.26
CA THR A 245 29.61 -2.12 6.94
C THR A 245 30.52 -2.59 5.80
N LYS A 246 31.78 -2.92 6.12
CA LYS A 246 32.72 -3.50 5.16
C LYS A 246 32.31 -4.92 4.84
N GLY A 247 32.39 -5.23 3.55
CA GLY A 247 31.89 -6.46 3.00
C GLY A 247 32.12 -6.55 1.51
N SER A 248 31.44 -7.49 0.87
CA SER A 248 31.47 -7.64 -0.58
C SER A 248 30.15 -8.15 -1.16
N TRP A 249 29.91 -7.78 -2.41
CA TRP A 249 28.82 -8.29 -3.21
C TRP A 249 29.15 -9.68 -3.75
N THR A 250 28.26 -10.64 -3.49
CA THR A 250 28.27 -11.94 -4.16
C THR A 250 27.15 -12.00 -5.18
N LYS A 251 27.49 -12.39 -6.41
CA LYS A 251 26.52 -12.67 -7.47
C LYS A 251 26.19 -14.16 -7.53
N PHE A 252 24.91 -14.48 -7.55
CA PHE A 252 24.36 -15.78 -7.89
C PHE A 252 23.72 -15.66 -9.28
N ASN A 253 24.26 -16.38 -10.26
CA ASN A 253 23.79 -16.27 -11.64
C ASN A 253 22.40 -16.89 -11.82
N GLN A 254 21.62 -16.33 -12.73
CA GLN A 254 20.36 -16.92 -13.19
C GLN A 254 20.61 -18.38 -13.61
N THR A 255 19.85 -19.30 -13.03
CA THR A 255 20.00 -20.73 -13.28
C THR A 255 18.80 -21.52 -12.79
N SER A 256 18.60 -22.70 -13.36
CA SER A 256 17.71 -23.74 -12.86
C SER A 256 18.46 -24.83 -12.07
N ASP A 257 19.78 -24.68 -11.85
CA ASP A 257 20.57 -25.64 -11.07
C ASP A 257 20.28 -25.50 -9.56
N PRO A 258 19.69 -26.54 -8.91
CA PRO A 258 19.33 -26.48 -7.50
C PRO A 258 20.55 -26.34 -6.57
N ARG A 259 21.77 -26.64 -7.04
CA ARG A 259 22.99 -26.45 -6.23
C ARG A 259 23.27 -24.98 -5.94
N THR A 260 22.98 -24.08 -6.88
CA THR A 260 23.18 -22.64 -6.69
C THR A 260 22.11 -22.09 -5.74
N ALA A 261 20.86 -22.55 -5.88
CA ALA A 261 19.77 -22.22 -4.96
C ALA A 261 20.10 -22.65 -3.51
N ARG A 262 20.64 -23.87 -3.31
CA ARG A 262 21.13 -24.33 -2.00
C ARG A 262 22.21 -23.45 -1.41
N ARG A 263 23.17 -23.02 -2.23
CA ARG A 263 24.24 -22.14 -1.77
C ARG A 263 23.71 -20.77 -1.37
N LEU A 264 22.81 -20.20 -2.16
CA LEU A 264 22.16 -18.93 -1.83
C LEU A 264 21.35 -19.07 -0.54
N SER A 265 20.40 -20.00 -0.49
CA SER A 265 19.56 -20.24 0.69
C SER A 265 20.41 -20.51 1.94
N GLY A 266 21.39 -21.42 1.87
CA GLY A 266 22.25 -21.75 3.00
C GLY A 266 23.14 -20.60 3.48
N SER A 267 23.42 -19.60 2.63
CA SER A 267 24.15 -18.39 3.03
C SER A 267 23.27 -17.33 3.71
N LEU A 268 21.95 -17.50 3.67
CA LEU A 268 20.98 -16.57 4.26
C LEU A 268 20.35 -17.14 5.54
N GLN A 269 20.19 -18.46 5.61
CA GLN A 269 19.56 -19.14 6.74
C GLN A 269 20.26 -18.86 8.06
N GLY A 270 19.46 -18.52 9.07
CA GLY A 270 19.93 -18.33 10.45
C GLY A 270 20.51 -16.94 10.73
N HIS A 271 20.42 -16.02 9.76
CA HIS A 271 20.85 -14.62 9.96
C HIS A 271 19.71 -13.68 10.39
N GLY A 272 18.46 -14.15 10.36
CA GLY A 272 17.29 -13.36 10.75
C GLY A 272 17.00 -12.21 9.80
N THR A 273 17.31 -12.37 8.52
CA THR A 273 17.10 -11.37 7.47
C THR A 273 15.62 -11.07 7.23
N GLY A 274 14.76 -12.04 7.55
CA GLY A 274 13.34 -12.01 7.20
C GLY A 274 13.09 -12.23 5.71
N TRP A 275 14.11 -12.54 4.89
CA TRP A 275 13.98 -12.77 3.46
C TRP A 275 13.44 -14.16 3.16
N CYS A 276 12.41 -14.25 2.31
CA CYS A 276 11.90 -15.54 1.84
C CYS A 276 12.93 -16.36 1.04
N THR A 277 13.95 -15.70 0.46
CA THR A 277 15.06 -16.31 -0.29
C THR A 277 15.94 -17.22 0.57
N ALA A 278 15.86 -17.11 1.90
CA ALA A 278 16.49 -18.07 2.80
C ALA A 278 15.89 -19.49 2.65
N GLY A 279 14.70 -19.65 2.06
CA GLY A 279 14.21 -20.94 1.58
C GLY A 279 14.82 -21.32 0.23
N GLU A 280 15.28 -22.57 0.09
CA GLU A 280 15.86 -23.15 -1.13
C GLU A 280 14.87 -23.12 -2.30
N SER A 281 13.59 -23.40 -2.04
CA SER A 281 12.55 -23.35 -3.07
C SER A 281 12.35 -21.95 -3.64
N THR A 282 12.26 -20.94 -2.77
CA THR A 282 12.18 -19.53 -3.15
C THR A 282 13.45 -19.08 -3.88
N ALA A 283 14.63 -19.42 -3.35
CA ALA A 283 15.90 -19.13 -4.01
C ALA A 283 15.96 -19.73 -5.42
N ASN A 284 15.48 -20.96 -5.60
CA ASN A 284 15.42 -21.62 -6.91
C ASN A 284 14.48 -20.89 -7.87
N MET A 285 13.28 -20.50 -7.42
CA MET A 285 12.33 -19.75 -8.24
C MET A 285 12.89 -18.39 -8.66
N GLN A 286 13.48 -17.65 -7.72
CA GLN A 286 14.04 -16.32 -8.00
C GLN A 286 15.25 -16.39 -8.94
N LEU A 287 16.13 -17.39 -8.78
CA LEU A 287 17.25 -17.61 -9.67
C LEU A 287 16.85 -18.09 -11.07
N GLN A 288 15.65 -18.66 -11.25
CA GLN A 288 15.14 -18.93 -12.60
C GLN A 288 14.70 -17.65 -13.31
N GLY A 289 14.17 -16.68 -12.55
CA GLY A 289 13.72 -15.38 -13.06
C GLY A 289 14.84 -14.39 -13.39
N GLY A 290 16.00 -14.49 -12.70
CA GLY A 290 17.14 -13.61 -12.95
C GLY A 290 18.33 -13.85 -12.01
N ASP A 291 19.37 -13.04 -12.19
CA ASP A 291 20.50 -13.02 -11.24
C ASP A 291 20.04 -12.56 -9.84
N PHE A 292 20.77 -12.97 -8.81
CA PHE A 292 20.54 -12.54 -7.43
C PHE A 292 21.84 -12.04 -6.83
N TYR A 293 21.83 -10.87 -6.21
CA TYR A 293 22.99 -10.29 -5.54
C TYR A 293 22.75 -10.19 -4.05
N VAL A 294 23.75 -10.53 -3.25
CA VAL A 294 23.73 -10.31 -1.81
C VAL A 294 24.99 -9.59 -1.39
N TYR A 295 24.85 -8.52 -0.62
CA TYR A 295 25.98 -7.89 0.06
C TYR A 295 26.14 -8.52 1.44
N TYR A 296 27.31 -9.09 1.68
CA TYR A 296 27.67 -9.68 2.97
C TYR A 296 28.68 -8.79 3.68
N THR A 297 28.39 -8.38 4.91
CA THR A 297 29.36 -7.75 5.80
C THR A 297 30.19 -8.79 6.53
N ARG A 298 31.31 -8.34 7.10
CA ARG A 298 32.22 -9.20 7.85
C ARG A 298 31.61 -9.72 9.15
N ASP A 299 31.83 -11.00 9.41
CA ASP A 299 31.62 -11.63 10.71
C ASP A 299 32.78 -11.36 11.68
N GLU A 300 32.71 -11.95 12.88
CA GLU A 300 33.74 -11.84 13.92
C GLU A 300 35.10 -12.42 13.48
N ASP A 301 35.11 -13.35 12.53
CA ASP A 301 36.31 -13.94 11.93
C ASP A 301 36.86 -13.10 10.75
N GLY A 302 36.21 -11.99 10.42
CA GLY A 302 36.58 -11.10 9.33
C GLY A 302 36.18 -11.60 7.93
N LYS A 303 35.30 -12.59 7.83
CA LYS A 303 34.80 -13.13 6.55
C LYS A 303 33.47 -12.49 6.19
N ASP A 304 33.27 -12.19 4.92
CA ASP A 304 32.03 -11.59 4.41
C ASP A 304 30.90 -12.63 4.36
N THR A 305 30.25 -12.89 5.49
CA THR A 305 29.23 -13.94 5.64
C THR A 305 27.89 -13.43 6.18
N VAL A 306 27.82 -12.19 6.67
CA VAL A 306 26.60 -11.63 7.27
C VAL A 306 25.77 -10.90 6.21
N PRO A 307 24.64 -11.44 5.73
CA PRO A 307 23.83 -10.80 4.69
C PRO A 307 23.17 -9.51 5.19
N ARG A 308 23.26 -8.43 4.41
CA ARG A 308 22.70 -7.10 4.77
C ARG A 308 21.80 -6.49 3.71
N VAL A 309 22.09 -6.77 2.44
CA VAL A 309 21.30 -6.27 1.30
C VAL A 309 21.14 -7.37 0.28
N ALA A 310 19.92 -7.54 -0.24
CA ALA A 310 19.63 -8.41 -1.37
C ALA A 310 19.08 -7.61 -2.55
N VAL A 311 19.55 -7.92 -3.77
CA VAL A 311 19.02 -7.38 -5.03
C VAL A 311 18.59 -8.55 -5.90
N ARG A 312 17.28 -8.62 -6.19
CA ARG A 312 16.70 -9.64 -7.07
C ARG A 312 16.53 -9.06 -8.46
N MET A 313 17.08 -9.72 -9.47
CA MET A 313 16.79 -9.41 -10.87
C MET A 313 15.60 -10.24 -11.36
N GLN A 314 14.85 -9.70 -12.30
CA GLN A 314 13.90 -10.45 -13.11
C GLN A 314 13.98 -9.96 -14.54
N GLU A 315 14.07 -10.89 -15.50
CA GLU A 315 14.14 -10.58 -16.93
C GLU A 315 15.25 -9.57 -17.30
N GLY A 316 16.35 -9.59 -16.54
CA GLY A 316 17.51 -8.73 -16.77
C GLY A 316 17.46 -7.34 -16.13
N THR A 317 16.39 -6.98 -15.43
CA THR A 317 16.27 -5.72 -14.69
C THR A 317 16.12 -5.93 -13.18
N VAL A 318 16.46 -4.93 -12.37
CA VAL A 318 16.21 -4.96 -10.92
C VAL A 318 14.71 -5.04 -10.69
N ALA A 319 14.27 -6.08 -9.99
CA ALA A 319 12.88 -6.31 -9.64
C ALA A 319 12.59 -6.03 -8.17
N GLU A 320 13.61 -6.13 -7.31
CA GLU A 320 13.44 -5.94 -5.87
C GLU A 320 14.78 -5.66 -5.19
N VAL A 321 14.77 -4.80 -4.18
CA VAL A 321 15.91 -4.54 -3.30
C VAL A 321 15.39 -4.64 -1.86
N ARG A 322 16.09 -5.41 -1.02
CA ARG A 322 15.68 -5.70 0.36
C ARG A 322 16.82 -5.50 1.33
N GLY A 323 16.53 -4.92 2.48
CA GLY A 323 17.42 -4.91 3.64
C GLY A 323 16.93 -5.81 4.76
N VAL A 324 17.57 -5.72 5.92
CA VAL A 324 17.32 -6.61 7.07
C VAL A 324 16.54 -5.95 8.20
N ASN A 325 16.03 -4.73 8.01
CA ASN A 325 15.16 -4.07 9.00
C ASN A 325 13.72 -4.64 8.95
N ALA A 326 12.88 -4.17 9.87
CA ALA A 326 11.44 -4.44 9.84
C ALA A 326 10.85 -4.14 8.45
N ALA A 327 9.89 -4.96 8.02
CA ALA A 327 9.32 -4.92 6.66
C ALA A 327 10.35 -5.06 5.51
N GLN A 328 11.55 -5.58 5.78
CA GLN A 328 12.67 -5.72 4.84
C GLN A 328 13.22 -4.38 4.33
N GLU A 329 13.04 -3.31 5.11
CA GLU A 329 13.59 -2.00 4.79
C GLU A 329 15.12 -2.01 4.74
N LEU A 330 15.67 -1.12 3.91
CA LEU A 330 17.11 -0.94 3.81
C LEU A 330 17.64 -0.26 5.07
N GLU A 331 18.76 -0.74 5.58
CA GLU A 331 19.47 -0.03 6.62
C GLU A 331 20.05 1.28 6.08
N PRO A 332 19.86 2.41 6.77
CA PRO A 332 20.34 3.71 6.29
C PRO A 332 21.85 3.77 6.06
N VAL A 333 22.62 3.01 6.85
CA VAL A 333 24.08 2.92 6.71
C VAL A 333 24.51 2.15 5.46
N MET A 334 23.61 1.33 4.91
CA MET A 334 23.83 0.53 3.70
C MET A 334 23.38 1.26 2.43
N ALA A 335 22.67 2.40 2.54
CA ALA A 335 22.10 3.14 1.41
C ALA A 335 23.13 3.48 0.32
N ASP A 336 24.31 3.97 0.71
CA ASP A 336 25.35 4.36 -0.25
C ASP A 336 25.95 3.14 -0.97
N ILE A 337 26.20 2.05 -0.23
CA ILE A 337 26.72 0.77 -0.77
C ILE A 337 25.71 0.15 -1.76
N THR A 338 24.42 0.20 -1.41
CA THR A 338 23.34 -0.28 -2.27
C THR A 338 23.22 0.59 -3.52
N SER A 339 23.26 1.91 -3.39
CA SER A 339 23.13 2.84 -4.51
C SER A 339 24.27 2.69 -5.51
N GLU A 340 25.51 2.58 -5.04
CA GLU A 340 26.69 2.31 -5.88
C GLU A 340 26.50 1.03 -6.70
N ARG A 341 25.95 -0.02 -6.10
CA ARG A 341 25.68 -1.27 -6.82
C ARG A 341 24.58 -1.13 -7.86
N LEU A 342 23.52 -0.39 -7.54
CA LEU A 342 22.36 -0.22 -8.41
C LEU A 342 22.67 0.62 -9.66
N GLN A 343 23.65 1.53 -9.59
CA GLN A 343 24.08 2.32 -10.76
C GLN A 343 24.54 1.45 -11.94
N ASP A 344 25.08 0.28 -11.66
CA ASP A 344 25.58 -0.66 -12.67
C ASP A 344 24.53 -1.69 -13.13
N LEU A 345 23.31 -1.64 -12.60
CA LEU A 345 22.25 -2.62 -12.87
C LEU A 345 21.08 -1.98 -13.64
N PRO A 346 20.60 -2.59 -14.74
CA PRO A 346 19.41 -2.10 -15.44
C PRO A 346 18.19 -2.04 -14.52
N GLY A 347 17.47 -0.92 -14.48
CA GLY A 347 16.32 -0.72 -13.59
C GLY A 347 16.69 -0.27 -12.16
N GLY A 348 17.98 -0.11 -11.85
CA GLY A 348 18.45 0.31 -10.53
C GLY A 348 18.09 1.75 -10.17
N GLU A 349 17.85 2.62 -11.15
CA GLU A 349 17.55 4.04 -10.97
C GLU A 349 16.33 4.30 -10.09
N VAL A 350 15.30 3.44 -10.16
CA VAL A 350 14.10 3.53 -9.32
C VAL A 350 14.44 3.31 -7.84
N TYR A 351 15.40 2.42 -7.56
CA TYR A 351 15.78 2.04 -6.20
C TYR A 351 16.85 2.97 -5.61
N ILE A 352 17.60 3.69 -6.43
CA ILE A 352 18.52 4.75 -5.96
C ILE A 352 17.72 5.85 -5.25
N ARG A 353 16.59 6.29 -5.82
CA ARG A 353 15.72 7.28 -5.17
C ARG A 353 15.20 6.78 -3.81
N LYS A 354 14.74 5.52 -3.75
CA LYS A 354 14.32 4.89 -2.48
C LYS A 354 15.42 4.91 -1.42
N ALA A 355 16.66 4.65 -1.81
CA ALA A 355 17.81 4.69 -0.90
C ALA A 355 18.08 6.12 -0.37
N GLU A 356 18.01 7.12 -1.25
CA GLU A 356 18.20 8.53 -0.89
C GLU A 356 17.08 9.03 0.05
N ASP A 357 15.83 8.72 -0.27
CA ASP A 357 14.67 9.06 0.55
C ASP A 357 14.79 8.44 1.96
N MET A 358 15.12 7.15 2.06
CA MET A 358 15.29 6.48 3.35
C MET A 358 16.46 7.03 4.17
N LYS A 359 17.54 7.46 3.49
CA LYS A 359 18.69 8.12 4.14
C LYS A 359 18.26 9.45 4.75
N LEU A 360 17.54 10.28 4.02
CA LEU A 360 17.04 11.58 4.50
C LEU A 360 16.01 11.41 5.63
N LEU A 361 15.03 10.51 5.47
CA LEU A 361 14.03 10.24 6.50
C LEU A 361 14.66 9.78 7.82
N THR A 362 15.67 8.92 7.74
CA THR A 362 16.40 8.47 8.94
C THR A 362 17.23 9.60 9.57
N ALA A 363 17.85 10.45 8.76
CA ALA A 363 18.59 11.60 9.28
C ALA A 363 17.67 12.54 10.08
N ILE A 364 16.47 12.81 9.55
CA ILE A 364 15.44 13.59 10.24
C ILE A 364 14.98 12.88 11.51
N ASP A 365 14.62 11.60 11.43
CA ASP A 365 14.16 10.81 12.57
C ASP A 365 15.18 10.79 13.73
N LYS A 366 16.47 10.57 13.41
CA LYS A 366 17.55 10.64 14.40
C LYS A 366 17.71 12.03 15.01
N LYS A 367 17.61 13.08 14.20
CA LYS A 367 17.70 14.48 14.65
C LYS A 367 16.57 14.79 15.64
N ILE A 368 15.34 14.40 15.32
CA ILE A 368 14.16 14.63 16.17
C ILE A 368 14.15 13.72 17.41
N THR A 369 14.63 12.49 17.29
CA THR A 369 14.76 11.57 18.44
C THR A 369 15.79 12.08 19.45
N ALA A 370 16.91 12.64 18.97
CA ALA A 370 17.95 13.21 19.82
C ALA A 370 17.50 14.50 20.51
N ASP A 371 16.77 15.36 19.80
CA ASP A 371 16.17 16.58 20.34
C ASP A 371 14.81 16.83 19.67
N PRO A 372 13.69 16.54 20.38
CA PRO A 372 12.35 16.78 19.85
C PRO A 372 12.06 18.24 19.49
N SER A 373 12.86 19.18 20.00
CA SER A 373 12.75 20.61 19.73
C SER A 373 13.65 21.11 18.60
N ALA A 374 14.48 20.25 18.00
CA ALA A 374 15.37 20.61 16.91
C ALA A 374 14.58 21.17 15.72
N GLU A 375 15.08 22.26 15.13
CA GLU A 375 14.47 22.86 13.94
C GLU A 375 14.85 22.08 12.67
N LEU A 376 13.89 21.92 11.76
CA LEU A 376 14.12 21.38 10.42
C LEU A 376 14.35 22.52 9.44
N THR A 377 15.31 22.32 8.54
CA THR A 377 15.59 23.25 7.43
C THR A 377 14.44 23.20 6.42
N GLY A 378 14.32 24.24 5.58
CA GLY A 378 13.32 24.27 4.51
C GLY A 378 13.39 23.03 3.60
N SER A 379 14.59 22.55 3.24
CA SER A 379 14.74 21.32 2.47
C SER A 379 14.31 20.06 3.22
N GLU A 380 14.59 19.95 4.52
CA GLU A 380 14.12 18.83 5.33
C GLU A 380 12.58 18.86 5.46
N LEU A 381 11.96 20.04 5.54
CA LEU A 381 10.51 20.18 5.57
C LEU A 381 9.86 19.87 4.23
N ARG A 382 10.43 20.34 3.10
CA ARG A 382 9.94 19.99 1.75
C ARG A 382 9.95 18.48 1.54
N PHE A 383 11.03 17.82 1.97
CA PHE A 383 11.13 16.37 1.95
C PHE A 383 10.11 15.72 2.89
N LEU A 384 10.15 16.05 4.20
CA LEU A 384 9.30 15.44 5.22
C LEU A 384 7.81 15.59 4.91
N TYR A 385 7.38 16.70 4.33
CA TYR A 385 5.99 16.97 3.95
C TYR A 385 5.65 16.59 2.50
N GLU A 386 6.56 15.91 1.80
CA GLU A 386 6.37 15.39 0.44
C GLU A 386 5.95 16.49 -0.57
N LEU A 387 6.50 17.69 -0.37
CA LEU A 387 6.22 18.86 -1.20
C LEU A 387 6.90 18.79 -2.58
N ASP A 388 8.03 18.08 -2.67
CA ASP A 388 8.77 17.87 -3.91
C ASP A 388 8.37 16.57 -4.61
N HIS A 389 8.26 15.47 -3.86
CA HIS A 389 7.81 14.15 -4.31
C HIS A 389 7.34 13.30 -3.13
N ASP A 390 6.61 12.21 -3.42
CA ASP A 390 6.25 11.19 -2.42
C ASP A 390 7.51 10.45 -1.93
N ILE A 391 7.66 10.28 -0.62
CA ILE A 391 8.81 9.57 -0.03
C ILE A 391 8.67 8.08 -0.35
N GLN A 392 9.68 7.49 -0.98
CA GLN A 392 9.66 6.08 -1.37
C GLN A 392 10.53 5.21 -0.46
N GLY A 393 9.95 4.16 0.12
CA GLY A 393 10.65 3.11 0.88
C GLY A 393 10.91 1.83 0.09
N PHE A 394 11.61 0.88 0.72
CA PHE A 394 11.82 -0.47 0.14
C PHE A 394 10.69 -1.45 0.50
N GLY A 395 9.91 -1.13 1.54
CA GLY A 395 8.72 -1.84 1.96
C GLY A 395 7.51 -1.55 1.08
N TYR A 396 6.43 -2.26 1.40
CA TYR A 396 5.17 -2.22 0.64
C TYR A 396 4.19 -1.15 1.13
N GLU A 397 4.43 -0.59 2.32
CA GLU A 397 3.59 0.42 2.96
C GLU A 397 4.33 1.77 3.07
N THR A 398 3.60 2.85 3.25
CA THR A 398 4.19 4.15 3.63
C THR A 398 4.97 4.00 4.93
N ASP A 399 6.20 4.55 4.98
CA ASP A 399 7.02 4.48 6.19
C ASP A 399 6.30 5.18 7.36
N PRO A 400 6.02 4.47 8.47
CA PRO A 400 5.22 5.00 9.57
C PRO A 400 5.88 6.22 10.25
N ARG A 401 7.21 6.35 10.17
CA ARG A 401 7.95 7.48 10.76
C ARG A 401 7.50 8.81 10.17
N ILE A 402 7.08 8.85 8.90
CA ILE A 402 6.60 10.08 8.25
C ILE A 402 5.40 10.63 9.03
N GLY A 403 4.40 9.78 9.28
CA GLY A 403 3.21 10.14 10.04
C GLY A 403 3.54 10.50 11.49
N GLU A 404 4.36 9.67 12.15
CA GLU A 404 4.74 9.89 13.55
C GLU A 404 5.46 11.24 13.76
N ILE A 405 6.40 11.59 12.88
CA ILE A 405 7.16 12.84 12.96
C ILE A 405 6.22 14.02 12.68
N ARG A 406 5.41 13.97 11.61
CA ARG A 406 4.46 15.03 11.25
C ARG A 406 3.46 15.30 12.37
N THR A 407 2.89 14.27 12.99
CA THR A 407 1.94 14.42 14.11
C THR A 407 2.58 15.09 15.33
N LYS A 408 3.84 14.76 15.64
CA LYS A 408 4.56 15.36 16.78
C LYS A 408 4.95 16.82 16.54
N ARG A 409 5.13 17.21 15.27
CA ARG A 409 5.75 18.49 14.89
C ARG A 409 4.87 19.48 14.17
N GLY A 410 3.71 19.10 13.66
CA GLY A 410 2.85 19.94 12.80
C GLY A 410 2.77 21.41 13.21
N GLU A 411 2.36 21.68 14.45
CA GLU A 411 2.24 23.05 14.98
C GLU A 411 3.57 23.82 15.04
N ARG A 412 4.68 23.13 15.29
CA ARG A 412 6.02 23.74 15.30
C ARG A 412 6.49 24.07 13.90
N ASP A 413 6.25 23.19 12.95
CA ASP A 413 6.71 23.33 11.58
C ASP A 413 5.87 24.35 10.79
N LYS A 414 4.68 24.72 11.28
CA LYS A 414 3.73 25.66 10.66
C LYS A 414 4.38 26.95 10.15
N GLN A 415 5.18 27.62 10.97
CA GLN A 415 5.78 28.91 10.60
C GLN A 415 6.78 28.78 9.44
N GLU A 416 7.60 27.73 9.46
CA GLU A 416 8.61 27.53 8.42
C GLU A 416 7.98 26.96 7.15
N LEU A 417 6.97 26.09 7.26
CA LEU A 417 6.16 25.65 6.13
C LEU A 417 5.49 26.82 5.42
N ALA A 418 4.97 27.82 6.14
CA ALA A 418 4.39 29.02 5.55
C ALA A 418 5.40 29.86 4.74
N ARG A 419 6.70 29.74 5.03
CA ARG A 419 7.78 30.39 4.25
C ARG A 419 8.18 29.58 3.04
N VAL A 420 8.19 28.26 3.16
CA VAL A 420 8.65 27.32 2.11
C VAL A 420 7.59 27.10 1.04
N LEU A 421 6.32 27.04 1.43
CA LEU A 421 5.22 26.68 0.53
C LEU A 421 5.05 27.63 -0.67
N PRO A 422 5.21 28.96 -0.54
CA PRO A 422 5.23 29.87 -1.70
C PRO A 422 6.27 29.50 -2.75
N GLU A 423 7.46 29.08 -2.32
CA GLU A 423 8.52 28.63 -3.23
C GLU A 423 8.13 27.33 -3.93
N THR A 424 7.60 26.35 -3.18
CA THR A 424 7.09 25.09 -3.77
C THR A 424 5.99 25.33 -4.81
N ILE A 425 5.03 26.23 -4.53
CA ILE A 425 3.98 26.58 -5.49
C ILE A 425 4.56 27.28 -6.72
N ARG A 426 5.56 28.14 -6.54
CA ARG A 426 6.27 28.80 -7.65
C ARG A 426 7.01 27.80 -8.53
N ASP A 427 7.61 26.76 -7.97
CA ASP A 427 8.33 25.73 -8.74
C ASP A 427 7.42 25.00 -9.75
N GLN A 428 6.11 24.94 -9.47
CA GLN A 428 5.11 24.34 -10.35
C GLN A 428 4.72 25.23 -11.55
N LEU A 429 5.11 26.50 -11.56
CA LEU A 429 4.66 27.49 -12.55
C LEU A 429 5.00 27.08 -14.00
N ARG A 430 6.16 26.43 -14.21
CA ARG A 430 6.53 25.93 -15.53
C ARG A 430 5.58 24.84 -16.02
N GLY A 431 5.20 23.91 -15.14
CA GLY A 431 4.21 22.86 -15.45
C GLY A 431 2.84 23.46 -15.75
N ALA A 432 2.39 24.38 -14.90
CA ALA A 432 1.14 25.11 -15.07
C ALA A 432 1.11 25.91 -16.39
N PHE A 433 2.22 26.53 -16.79
CA PHE A 433 2.35 27.23 -18.07
C PHE A 433 2.22 26.29 -19.28
N MET A 434 2.88 25.13 -19.24
CA MET A 434 2.80 24.14 -20.32
C MET A 434 1.36 23.64 -20.47
N ALA A 435 0.71 23.31 -19.36
CA ALA A 435 -0.70 22.90 -19.35
C ALA A 435 -1.62 24.00 -19.88
N TYR A 436 -1.45 25.24 -19.40
CA TYR A 436 -2.21 26.40 -19.87
C TYR A 436 -2.07 26.56 -21.38
N SER A 437 -0.85 26.51 -21.91
CA SER A 437 -0.58 26.74 -23.33
C SER A 437 -1.30 25.71 -24.20
N THR A 438 -1.23 24.43 -23.82
CA THR A 438 -1.94 23.35 -24.51
C THR A 438 -3.46 23.52 -24.45
N VAL A 439 -4.02 23.84 -23.28
CA VAL A 439 -5.47 24.02 -23.13
C VAL A 439 -5.96 25.27 -23.87
N ALA A 440 -5.21 26.38 -23.79
CA ALA A 440 -5.54 27.63 -24.47
C ALA A 440 -5.58 27.47 -25.99
N GLU A 441 -4.58 26.80 -26.57
CA GLU A 441 -4.52 26.49 -28.00
C GLU A 441 -5.74 25.68 -28.45
N GLN A 442 -6.06 24.59 -27.74
CA GLN A 442 -7.20 23.73 -28.07
C GLN A 442 -8.56 24.43 -27.93
N LEU A 443 -8.67 25.41 -27.03
CA LEU A 443 -9.88 26.21 -26.85
C LEU A 443 -9.98 27.41 -27.80
N GLY A 444 -8.89 27.76 -28.51
CA GLY A 444 -8.79 29.04 -29.22
C GLY A 444 -8.86 30.24 -28.26
N ALA A 445 -8.39 30.07 -27.02
CA ALA A 445 -8.33 31.12 -26.03
C ALA A 445 -7.16 32.09 -26.33
N ARG A 446 -7.12 33.20 -25.60
CA ARG A 446 -6.02 34.15 -25.70
C ARG A 446 -4.69 33.47 -25.33
N GLU A 447 -3.70 33.58 -26.19
CA GLU A 447 -2.33 33.21 -25.85
C GLU A 447 -1.74 34.18 -24.82
N VAL A 448 -1.06 33.60 -23.83
CA VAL A 448 -0.34 34.31 -22.77
C VAL A 448 1.10 33.80 -22.80
N SER A 449 2.07 34.70 -22.78
CA SER A 449 3.49 34.32 -22.74
C SER A 449 3.92 33.84 -21.35
N SER A 450 5.00 33.06 -21.25
CA SER A 450 5.58 32.64 -19.95
C SER A 450 5.81 33.83 -19.02
N ASN A 451 6.39 34.92 -19.53
CA ASN A 451 6.65 36.14 -18.76
C ASN A 451 5.37 36.83 -18.28
N GLU A 452 4.30 36.80 -19.08
CA GLU A 452 3.01 37.37 -18.67
C GLU A 452 2.36 36.49 -17.58
N LEU A 453 2.42 35.15 -17.71
CA LEU A 453 1.93 34.25 -16.66
C LEU A 453 2.75 34.40 -15.36
N GLU A 454 4.07 34.54 -15.45
CA GLU A 454 4.94 34.83 -14.31
C GLU A 454 4.56 36.13 -13.60
N HIS A 455 4.24 37.19 -14.37
CA HIS A 455 3.79 38.44 -13.80
C HIS A 455 2.42 38.30 -13.10
N LEU A 456 1.46 37.62 -13.75
CA LEU A 456 0.14 37.33 -13.16
C LEU A 456 0.26 36.49 -11.88
N PHE A 457 1.14 35.49 -11.90
CA PHE A 457 1.45 34.67 -10.72
C PHE A 457 2.06 35.52 -9.61
N ALA A 458 3.06 36.36 -9.89
CA ALA A 458 3.69 37.20 -8.86
C ALA A 458 2.69 38.14 -8.16
N LEU A 459 1.72 38.69 -8.89
CA LEU A 459 0.63 39.48 -8.31
C LEU A 459 -0.28 38.63 -7.41
N LYS A 460 -0.60 37.41 -7.86
CA LYS A 460 -1.46 36.48 -7.12
C LYS A 460 -0.77 35.88 -5.89
N ASP A 461 0.49 35.49 -6.00
CA ASP A 461 1.36 35.04 -4.91
C ASP A 461 1.39 36.08 -3.79
N LYS A 462 1.63 37.35 -4.13
CA LYS A 462 1.57 38.45 -3.16
C LYS A 462 0.18 38.58 -2.49
N GLN A 463 -0.89 38.50 -3.27
CA GLN A 463 -2.26 38.52 -2.73
C GLN A 463 -2.51 37.33 -1.78
N TRP A 464 -2.09 36.13 -2.15
CA TRP A 464 -2.24 34.90 -1.36
C TRP A 464 -1.46 34.97 -0.04
N GLN A 465 -0.28 35.60 -0.04
CA GLN A 465 0.48 35.87 1.19
C GLN A 465 -0.23 36.87 2.10
N GLU A 466 -0.77 37.97 1.55
CA GLU A 466 -1.45 39.01 2.34
C GLU A 466 -2.77 38.54 2.94
N ASN A 467 -3.48 37.63 2.26
CA ASN A 467 -4.82 37.20 2.64
C ASN A 467 -4.87 35.85 3.39
N GLY A 468 -3.71 35.30 3.80
CA GLY A 468 -3.64 34.07 4.60
C GLY A 468 -3.97 32.79 3.83
N VAL A 469 -3.90 32.80 2.49
CA VAL A 469 -4.11 31.58 1.68
C VAL A 469 -3.04 30.54 2.03
N TYR A 470 -1.77 30.95 2.10
CA TYR A 470 -0.68 30.04 2.46
C TYR A 470 -0.81 29.46 3.87
N ASP A 471 -1.31 30.24 4.84
CA ASP A 471 -1.60 29.74 6.19
C ASP A 471 -2.65 28.63 6.15
N TYR A 472 -3.71 28.82 5.36
CA TYR A 472 -4.73 27.79 5.14
C TYR A 472 -4.13 26.53 4.47
N LEU A 473 -3.28 26.68 3.45
CA LEU A 473 -2.66 25.53 2.80
C LEU A 473 -1.78 24.73 3.78
N VAL A 474 -1.02 25.43 4.64
CA VAL A 474 -0.17 24.81 5.67
C VAL A 474 -1.01 24.08 6.70
N GLU A 475 -2.13 24.65 7.15
CA GLU A 475 -3.07 23.96 8.05
C GLU A 475 -3.59 22.67 7.41
N GLN A 476 -4.05 22.73 6.16
CA GLN A 476 -4.53 21.53 5.46
C GLN A 476 -3.41 20.48 5.27
N LEU A 477 -2.19 20.92 4.94
CA LEU A 477 -1.04 20.04 4.82
C LEU A 477 -0.72 19.32 6.14
N ILE A 478 -0.76 20.02 7.27
CA ILE A 478 -0.49 19.44 8.60
C ILE A 478 -1.62 18.51 9.04
N GLU A 479 -2.87 18.95 8.91
CA GLU A 479 -4.04 18.23 9.46
C GLU A 479 -4.37 16.95 8.67
N ASN A 480 -4.25 16.99 7.35
CA ASN A 480 -4.72 15.89 6.49
C ASN A 480 -3.74 15.52 5.36
N GLY A 481 -2.57 16.16 5.29
CA GLY A 481 -1.57 15.88 4.25
C GLY A 481 -2.01 16.32 2.86
N ALA A 482 -2.93 17.28 2.73
CA ALA A 482 -3.30 17.84 1.44
C ALA A 482 -2.18 18.74 0.91
N ARG A 483 -1.61 18.35 -0.23
CA ARG A 483 -0.69 19.17 -1.02
C ARG A 483 -1.49 19.93 -2.06
N PHE A 484 -0.99 21.06 -2.54
CA PHE A 484 -1.72 21.89 -3.49
C PHE A 484 -0.97 22.03 -4.80
N ASN A 485 -1.71 21.92 -5.88
CA ASN A 485 -1.20 22.04 -7.24
C ASN A 485 -1.66 23.37 -7.84
N LEU A 486 -0.71 24.12 -8.37
CA LEU A 486 -0.95 25.33 -9.14
C LEU A 486 -1.51 24.96 -10.51
N VAL A 487 -2.71 25.45 -10.79
CA VAL A 487 -3.39 25.24 -12.06
C VAL A 487 -3.67 26.60 -12.69
N ALA A 488 -3.15 26.79 -13.91
CA ALA A 488 -3.40 27.97 -14.72
C ALA A 488 -4.44 27.62 -15.79
N THR A 489 -5.67 28.08 -15.60
CA THR A 489 -6.80 27.78 -16.49
C THR A 489 -7.11 28.99 -17.39
N PRO A 490 -7.29 28.83 -18.71
CA PRO A 490 -7.86 29.88 -19.55
C PRO A 490 -9.23 30.32 -19.02
N ASN A 491 -9.37 31.60 -18.68
CA ASN A 491 -10.61 32.11 -18.10
C ASN A 491 -11.55 32.55 -19.23
N VAL A 492 -12.06 31.56 -19.98
CA VAL A 492 -12.98 31.71 -21.12
C VAL A 492 -14.25 30.92 -20.85
N GLU A 493 -15.35 31.29 -21.52
CA GLU A 493 -16.53 30.43 -21.56
C GLU A 493 -16.30 29.30 -22.56
N ALA A 494 -16.33 28.05 -22.09
CA ALA A 494 -16.09 26.86 -22.89
C ALA A 494 -17.35 25.99 -22.95
N SER A 495 -17.74 25.55 -24.15
CA SER A 495 -18.90 24.67 -24.33
C SER A 495 -18.62 23.24 -23.88
N GLU A 496 -19.68 22.45 -23.69
CA GLU A 496 -19.54 21.03 -23.37
C GLU A 496 -18.71 20.27 -24.42
N GLN A 497 -18.87 20.61 -25.70
CA GLN A 497 -18.11 19.96 -26.78
C GLN A 497 -16.61 20.27 -26.67
N GLN A 498 -16.26 21.50 -26.27
CA GLN A 498 -14.87 21.90 -26.07
C GLN A 498 -14.24 21.17 -24.87
N ILE A 499 -14.96 21.05 -23.75
CA ILE A 499 -14.50 20.30 -22.57
C ILE A 499 -14.29 18.81 -22.91
N VAL A 500 -15.26 18.20 -23.59
CA VAL A 500 -15.15 16.80 -24.01
C VAL A 500 -13.96 16.61 -24.96
N ALA A 501 -13.78 17.50 -25.94
CA ALA A 501 -12.65 17.44 -26.86
C ALA A 501 -11.29 17.56 -26.15
N LEU A 502 -11.16 18.45 -25.16
CA LEU A 502 -9.94 18.56 -24.33
C LEU A 502 -9.63 17.26 -23.59
N ALA A 503 -10.65 16.63 -23.00
CA ALA A 503 -10.51 15.38 -22.26
C ALA A 503 -10.17 14.20 -23.19
N GLU A 504 -10.80 14.12 -24.36
CA GLU A 504 -10.47 13.12 -25.39
C GLU A 504 -9.05 13.30 -25.94
N ALA A 505 -8.64 14.55 -26.19
CA ALA A 505 -7.27 14.85 -26.61
C ALA A 505 -6.25 14.42 -25.55
N PHE A 506 -6.56 14.63 -24.26
CA PHE A 506 -5.72 14.19 -23.15
C PHE A 506 -5.56 12.66 -23.12
N GLY A 507 -6.64 11.92 -23.32
CA GLY A 507 -6.67 10.45 -23.26
C GLY A 507 -5.95 9.74 -24.40
N LYS A 508 -5.65 10.41 -25.52
CA LYS A 508 -4.87 9.82 -26.62
C LYS A 508 -3.47 9.38 -26.20
N ASP A 509 -2.91 10.04 -25.20
CA ASP A 509 -1.60 9.72 -24.64
C ASP A 509 -1.70 8.93 -23.32
N GLN A 510 -2.89 8.44 -22.95
CA GLN A 510 -3.09 7.55 -21.81
C GLN A 510 -3.13 6.07 -22.24
N PRO A 511 -2.93 5.11 -21.31
CA PRO A 511 -3.09 3.69 -21.61
C PRO A 511 -4.47 3.32 -22.14
N TYR A 512 -5.51 4.08 -21.78
CA TYR A 512 -6.89 3.89 -22.21
C TYR A 512 -7.52 5.19 -22.72
N GLU A 513 -8.37 5.07 -23.74
CA GLU A 513 -9.11 6.20 -24.28
C GLU A 513 -10.10 6.80 -23.26
N THR A 514 -10.39 8.09 -23.43
CA THR A 514 -11.31 8.81 -22.54
C THR A 514 -12.73 8.27 -22.64
N TYR A 515 -13.30 7.85 -21.52
CA TYR A 515 -14.72 7.54 -21.42
C TYR A 515 -15.55 8.81 -21.18
N VAL A 516 -16.62 8.99 -21.95
CA VAL A 516 -17.55 10.12 -21.82
C VAL A 516 -18.98 9.61 -21.65
N TYR A 517 -19.65 10.01 -20.57
CA TYR A 517 -21.06 9.73 -20.39
C TYR A 517 -21.92 10.72 -21.19
N ASP A 518 -22.13 10.39 -22.47
CA ASP A 518 -22.74 11.28 -23.47
C ASP A 518 -24.09 11.89 -23.05
N GLU A 519 -24.93 11.14 -22.34
CA GLU A 519 -26.25 11.65 -21.90
C GLU A 519 -26.17 12.84 -20.91
N LEU A 520 -25.02 12.99 -20.25
CA LEU A 520 -24.72 14.11 -19.37
C LEU A 520 -23.85 15.18 -20.07
N TYR A 521 -22.84 14.77 -20.85
CA TYR A 521 -21.80 15.66 -21.40
C TYR A 521 -22.00 16.10 -22.86
N ARG A 522 -22.99 15.56 -23.59
CA ARG A 522 -23.26 15.89 -25.01
C ARG A 522 -24.73 16.24 -25.30
N LYS A 523 -25.48 16.67 -24.29
CA LYS A 523 -26.93 16.94 -24.39
C LYS A 523 -27.32 18.36 -23.97
N GLY A 524 -26.36 19.28 -23.85
CA GLY A 524 -26.61 20.67 -23.44
C GLY A 524 -27.18 20.78 -22.02
N ARG A 525 -26.71 19.95 -21.08
CA ARG A 525 -27.27 19.87 -19.72
C ARG A 525 -26.89 21.05 -18.83
N TYR A 526 -25.73 21.64 -19.10
CA TYR A 526 -25.16 22.78 -18.40
C TYR A 526 -24.67 23.82 -19.41
N THR A 527 -24.66 25.08 -18.98
CA THR A 527 -24.18 26.22 -19.76
C THR A 527 -22.65 26.20 -19.88
N GLY A 528 -22.10 26.91 -20.87
CA GLY A 528 -20.66 27.03 -21.02
C GLY A 528 -20.00 27.66 -19.78
N ARG A 529 -20.70 28.61 -19.13
CA ARG A 529 -20.25 29.20 -17.87
C ARG A 529 -20.17 28.19 -16.72
N GLU A 530 -21.17 27.32 -16.57
CA GLU A 530 -21.14 26.25 -15.55
C GLU A 530 -20.00 25.25 -15.80
N TRP A 531 -19.74 24.90 -17.06
CA TRP A 531 -18.62 24.01 -17.40
C TRP A 531 -17.24 24.64 -17.16
N SER A 532 -17.09 25.92 -17.52
CA SER A 532 -15.80 26.62 -17.48
C SER A 532 -15.51 27.33 -16.16
N GLY A 533 -16.53 27.58 -15.34
CA GLY A 533 -16.43 28.43 -14.15
C GLY A 533 -16.02 29.89 -14.46
N ASN A 534 -16.22 30.37 -15.69
CA ASN A 534 -15.84 31.73 -16.08
C ASN A 534 -16.52 32.77 -15.17
N SER A 535 -15.71 33.59 -14.51
CA SER A 535 -16.18 34.50 -13.44
C SER A 535 -15.65 35.93 -13.57
N GLY A 536 -14.92 36.27 -14.64
CA GLY A 536 -14.35 37.59 -14.82
C GLY A 536 -13.59 37.75 -16.13
N ASN A 537 -12.87 38.88 -16.25
CA ASN A 537 -12.21 39.30 -17.49
C ASN A 537 -10.70 39.05 -17.51
N ALA A 538 -10.12 38.50 -16.43
CA ALA A 538 -8.70 38.13 -16.43
C ALA A 538 -8.45 37.05 -17.50
N PRO A 539 -7.29 37.04 -18.20
CA PRO A 539 -7.02 36.04 -19.23
C PRO A 539 -6.76 34.64 -18.66
N VAL A 540 -6.27 34.57 -17.42
CA VAL A 540 -5.93 33.32 -16.72
C VAL A 540 -6.56 33.33 -15.34
N ARG A 541 -7.14 32.19 -14.95
CA ARG A 541 -7.54 31.89 -13.58
C ARG A 541 -6.48 30.99 -12.95
N LEU A 542 -5.77 31.51 -11.96
CA LEU A 542 -4.83 30.74 -11.14
C LEU A 542 -5.61 30.11 -9.99
N SER A 543 -5.51 28.80 -9.83
CA SER A 543 -6.17 28.04 -8.77
C SER A 543 -5.17 27.13 -8.07
N LEU A 544 -5.38 26.91 -6.78
CA LEU A 544 -4.66 25.93 -5.98
C LEU A 544 -5.61 24.76 -5.69
N ILE A 545 -5.39 23.64 -6.38
CA ILE A 545 -6.24 22.45 -6.27
C ILE A 545 -5.56 21.46 -5.33
N PRO A 546 -6.22 21.03 -4.23
CA PRO A 546 -5.62 20.08 -3.30
C PRO A 546 -5.44 18.71 -3.97
N SER A 547 -4.46 17.92 -3.52
CA SER A 547 -4.16 16.57 -4.00
C SER A 547 -5.12 15.54 -3.42
N LYS A 548 -5.79 15.86 -2.30
CA LYS A 548 -6.75 15.00 -1.60
C LYS A 548 -8.15 15.61 -1.62
N ALA A 549 -9.16 14.76 -1.44
CA ALA A 549 -10.51 15.20 -1.14
C ALA A 549 -10.58 15.87 0.24
N ASP A 550 -11.48 16.82 0.40
CA ASP A 550 -11.76 17.47 1.67
C ASP A 550 -12.47 16.46 2.59
N ALA A 551 -11.76 16.00 3.63
CA ALA A 551 -12.26 14.96 4.54
C ALA A 551 -13.46 15.44 5.38
N GLU A 552 -13.51 16.73 5.73
CA GLU A 552 -14.55 17.32 6.54
C GLU A 552 -15.89 17.35 5.79
N ILE A 553 -15.83 17.71 4.51
CA ILE A 553 -17.00 17.87 3.64
C ILE A 553 -17.40 16.56 2.98
N SER A 554 -16.44 15.73 2.55
CA SER A 554 -16.72 14.56 1.70
C SER A 554 -17.77 13.64 2.28
N SER A 555 -17.69 13.29 3.58
CA SER A 555 -18.59 12.31 4.21
C SER A 555 -20.00 12.84 4.56
N LYS A 556 -20.34 14.06 4.13
CA LYS A 556 -21.60 14.73 4.50
C LYS A 556 -22.68 14.57 3.43
N THR A 557 -23.93 14.84 3.80
CA THR A 557 -25.02 14.92 2.82
C THR A 557 -24.76 16.08 1.85
N VAL A 558 -25.29 16.02 0.63
CA VAL A 558 -25.00 17.08 -0.36
C VAL A 558 -25.48 18.46 0.06
N ASP A 559 -26.62 18.55 0.75
CA ASP A 559 -27.08 19.82 1.31
C ASP A 559 -26.09 20.36 2.35
N ASP A 560 -25.52 19.47 3.19
CA ASP A 560 -24.46 19.83 4.12
C ASP A 560 -23.17 20.21 3.39
N GLN A 561 -22.80 19.52 2.30
CA GLN A 561 -21.62 19.84 1.51
C GLN A 561 -21.69 21.27 0.95
N VAL A 562 -22.82 21.60 0.31
CA VAL A 562 -23.08 22.94 -0.23
C VAL A 562 -23.12 23.98 0.89
N ARG A 563 -23.77 23.68 2.02
CA ARG A 563 -23.81 24.58 3.18
C ARG A 563 -22.41 24.84 3.73
N MET A 564 -21.60 23.81 3.93
CA MET A 564 -20.25 23.94 4.48
C MET A 564 -19.32 24.71 3.54
N LEU A 565 -19.42 24.51 2.23
CA LEU A 565 -18.71 25.34 1.26
C LEU A 565 -19.09 26.82 1.40
N ARG A 566 -20.40 27.12 1.49
CA ARG A 566 -20.89 28.49 1.67
C ARG A 566 -20.45 29.09 3.01
N ASP A 567 -20.46 28.30 4.07
CA ASP A 567 -19.98 28.73 5.39
C ASP A 567 -18.48 29.06 5.35
N ARG A 568 -17.69 28.27 4.64
CA ARG A 568 -16.25 28.54 4.44
C ARG A 568 -16.03 29.82 3.63
N GLN A 569 -16.77 29.99 2.53
CA GLN A 569 -16.76 31.22 1.72
C GLN A 569 -17.16 32.45 2.54
N ALA A 570 -18.12 32.32 3.46
CA ALA A 570 -18.55 33.43 4.31
C ALA A 570 -17.54 33.76 5.42
N LYS A 571 -16.90 32.74 6.01
CA LYS A 571 -15.91 32.92 7.08
C LYS A 571 -14.56 33.44 6.57
N GLN A 572 -14.15 33.00 5.39
CA GLN A 572 -12.86 33.33 4.78
C GLN A 572 -13.05 33.68 3.29
N PRO A 573 -13.68 34.83 2.99
CA PRO A 573 -14.01 35.22 1.61
C PRO A 573 -12.77 35.36 0.71
N ASP A 574 -11.63 35.75 1.30
CA ASP A 574 -10.39 35.98 0.58
C ASP A 574 -9.68 34.69 0.13
N LEU A 575 -10.08 33.52 0.66
CA LEU A 575 -9.60 32.24 0.13
C LEU A 575 -10.17 31.95 -1.27
N HIS A 576 -11.29 32.59 -1.63
CA HIS A 576 -12.02 32.30 -2.87
C HIS A 576 -12.31 30.79 -3.05
N ALA A 577 -12.62 30.12 -1.93
CA ALA A 577 -12.89 28.68 -1.88
C ALA A 577 -14.04 28.31 -2.84
N ARG A 578 -13.82 27.31 -3.71
CA ARG A 578 -14.80 26.87 -4.71
C ARG A 578 -14.58 25.42 -5.11
N VAL A 579 -15.61 24.80 -5.68
CA VAL A 579 -15.43 23.55 -6.41
C VAL A 579 -14.71 23.87 -7.73
N PRO A 580 -13.64 23.14 -8.10
CA PRO A 580 -13.04 23.28 -9.42
C PRO A 580 -14.10 23.08 -10.51
N SER A 581 -14.13 23.97 -11.51
CA SER A 581 -14.97 23.74 -12.68
C SER A 581 -14.49 22.51 -13.46
N LEU A 582 -15.28 22.06 -14.44
CA LEU A 582 -14.83 20.98 -15.31
C LEU A 582 -13.63 21.38 -16.17
N LEU A 583 -13.56 22.64 -16.58
CA LEU A 583 -12.38 23.17 -17.25
C LEU A 583 -11.16 23.17 -16.32
N ASP A 584 -11.32 23.54 -15.04
CA ASP A 584 -10.24 23.44 -14.05
C ASP A 584 -9.79 21.99 -13.87
N ALA A 585 -10.73 21.04 -13.79
CA ALA A 585 -10.45 19.62 -13.60
C ALA A 585 -9.65 19.02 -14.77
N VAL A 586 -10.05 19.29 -16.02
CA VAL A 586 -9.31 18.80 -17.19
C VAL A 586 -7.95 19.51 -17.30
N THR A 587 -7.88 20.82 -17.04
CA THR A 587 -6.60 21.56 -17.03
C THR A 587 -5.66 21.03 -15.93
N TYR A 588 -6.21 20.61 -14.81
CA TYR A 588 -5.46 19.99 -13.72
C TYR A 588 -4.81 18.66 -14.15
N TRP A 589 -5.48 17.84 -14.95
CA TRP A 589 -4.87 16.63 -15.53
C TRP A 589 -3.66 16.97 -16.41
N TYR A 590 -3.78 17.98 -17.28
CA TYR A 590 -2.66 18.48 -18.07
C TYR A 590 -1.53 19.04 -17.18
N SER A 591 -1.87 19.70 -16.07
CA SER A 591 -0.90 20.27 -15.12
C SER A 591 -0.10 19.18 -14.40
N LEU A 592 -0.77 18.12 -13.92
CA LEU A 592 -0.12 16.96 -13.32
C LEU A 592 0.82 16.26 -14.32
N ARG A 593 0.35 16.06 -15.56
CA ARG A 593 1.18 15.47 -16.64
C ARG A 593 2.40 16.33 -16.96
N ALA A 594 2.21 17.64 -17.05
CA ALA A 594 3.29 18.61 -17.27
C ALA A 594 4.30 18.64 -16.11
N GLY A 595 3.85 18.31 -14.90
CA GLY A 595 4.69 18.12 -13.70
C GLY A 595 5.42 16.76 -13.64
N GLY A 596 5.15 15.85 -14.60
CA GLY A 596 5.81 14.54 -14.69
C GLY A 596 5.01 13.37 -14.15
N ASP A 597 3.78 13.59 -13.66
CA ASP A 597 2.89 12.50 -13.24
C ASP A 597 2.33 11.78 -14.50
N LYS A 598 2.50 10.47 -14.58
CA LYS A 598 1.98 9.67 -15.71
C LYS A 598 0.47 9.51 -15.64
N LEU A 599 -0.11 9.59 -14.45
CA LEU A 599 -1.52 9.30 -14.15
C LEU A 599 -1.93 7.92 -14.66
N ALA A 600 -1.10 6.92 -14.38
CA ALA A 600 -1.28 5.52 -14.82
C ALA A 600 -0.91 4.54 -13.68
N ASP A 601 -1.25 4.93 -12.44
CA ASP A 601 -1.06 4.14 -11.23
C ASP A 601 -2.26 4.28 -10.29
N SER A 602 -2.26 3.52 -9.20
CA SER A 602 -3.36 3.49 -8.22
C SER A 602 -3.67 4.86 -7.59
N SER A 603 -2.72 5.80 -7.57
CA SER A 603 -2.92 7.13 -7.01
C SER A 603 -3.66 8.10 -7.94
N ALA A 604 -3.74 7.80 -9.24
CA ALA A 604 -4.32 8.68 -10.25
C ALA A 604 -5.77 9.05 -9.92
N PHE A 605 -6.57 8.08 -9.48
CA PHE A 605 -7.97 8.29 -9.10
C PHE A 605 -8.08 9.28 -7.93
N ASP A 606 -7.37 9.01 -6.83
CA ASP A 606 -7.44 9.83 -5.63
C ASP A 606 -6.94 11.26 -5.87
N LYS A 607 -5.93 11.43 -6.73
CA LYS A 607 -5.38 12.75 -7.09
C LYS A 607 -6.32 13.57 -7.96
N THR A 608 -7.10 12.93 -8.85
CA THR A 608 -7.82 13.62 -9.93
C THR A 608 -9.34 13.64 -9.76
N TYR A 609 -9.90 12.83 -8.86
CA TYR A 609 -11.35 12.77 -8.68
C TYR A 609 -11.91 14.09 -8.18
N ILE A 610 -12.81 14.66 -8.97
CA ILE A 610 -13.55 15.88 -8.66
C ILE A 610 -15.04 15.62 -8.94
N ARG A 611 -15.85 15.80 -7.90
CA ARG A 611 -17.31 15.84 -8.00
C ARG A 611 -17.78 17.29 -8.05
N HIS A 612 -18.59 17.64 -9.04
CA HIS A 612 -19.10 19.00 -9.25
C HIS A 612 -20.43 19.20 -8.51
N PHE A 613 -20.38 19.08 -7.17
CA PHE A 613 -21.57 19.04 -6.30
C PHE A 613 -22.24 20.41 -6.11
N ASP A 614 -21.58 21.47 -6.51
CA ASP A 614 -22.09 22.85 -6.53
C ASP A 614 -23.02 23.11 -7.71
N LEU A 615 -22.98 22.27 -8.74
CA LEU A 615 -23.88 22.33 -9.88
C LEU A 615 -25.26 21.74 -9.55
N GLU A 616 -26.30 22.30 -10.16
CA GLU A 616 -27.66 21.78 -10.02
C GLU A 616 -27.74 20.35 -10.59
N PRO A 617 -28.22 19.35 -9.82
CA PRO A 617 -28.42 18.00 -10.32
C PRO A 617 -29.40 17.95 -11.50
N LYS A 618 -29.08 17.13 -12.51
CA LYS A 618 -29.96 16.90 -13.67
C LYS A 618 -30.43 15.46 -13.71
N THR A 619 -31.66 15.25 -14.16
CA THR A 619 -32.23 13.91 -14.34
C THR A 619 -31.74 13.29 -15.65
N VAL A 620 -30.98 12.21 -15.56
CA VAL A 620 -30.45 11.46 -16.71
C VAL A 620 -30.72 9.97 -16.51
N GLY A 621 -31.41 9.34 -17.46
CA GLY A 621 -31.76 7.91 -17.37
C GLY A 621 -32.59 7.54 -16.12
N GLY A 622 -33.38 8.47 -15.58
CA GLY A 622 -34.16 8.28 -14.35
C GLY A 622 -33.40 8.57 -13.05
N TRP A 623 -32.11 8.87 -13.13
CA TRP A 623 -31.27 9.16 -11.98
C TRP A 623 -30.99 10.66 -11.86
N SER A 624 -31.08 11.21 -10.66
CA SER A 624 -30.61 12.57 -10.37
C SER A 624 -29.09 12.53 -10.20
N ILE A 625 -28.36 13.21 -11.08
CA ILE A 625 -26.89 13.15 -11.13
C ILE A 625 -26.27 14.54 -11.31
N VAL A 626 -25.02 14.67 -10.84
CA VAL A 626 -24.12 15.79 -11.13
C VAL A 626 -22.89 15.28 -11.88
N PRO A 627 -22.15 16.14 -12.60
CA PRO A 627 -20.90 15.74 -13.24
C PRO A 627 -19.85 15.31 -12.22
N ARG A 628 -19.00 14.36 -12.62
CA ARG A 628 -17.72 14.06 -11.99
C ARG A 628 -16.66 13.76 -13.05
N SER A 629 -15.42 14.07 -12.73
CA SER A 629 -14.26 13.87 -13.59
C SER A 629 -13.13 13.22 -12.81
N TYR A 630 -12.42 12.27 -13.42
CA TYR A 630 -11.23 11.63 -12.85
C TYR A 630 -10.40 10.93 -13.95
N VAL A 631 -9.17 10.58 -13.62
CA VAL A 631 -8.37 9.56 -14.32
C VAL A 631 -8.34 8.33 -13.42
N ASP A 632 -8.72 7.17 -13.95
CA ASP A 632 -8.84 5.93 -13.19
C ASP A 632 -7.46 5.33 -12.84
N CYS A 633 -7.42 4.32 -11.98
CA CYS A 633 -6.16 3.70 -11.52
C CYS A 633 -5.36 3.01 -12.64
N ASP A 634 -6.01 2.69 -13.75
CA ASP A 634 -5.42 2.13 -14.97
C ASP A 634 -4.96 3.22 -15.95
N GLY A 635 -5.19 4.49 -15.62
CA GLY A 635 -4.88 5.66 -16.42
C GLY A 635 -5.98 6.11 -17.39
N GLY A 636 -7.15 5.46 -17.39
CA GLY A 636 -8.27 5.84 -18.25
C GLY A 636 -8.98 7.13 -17.78
N PRO A 637 -8.96 8.23 -18.55
CA PRO A 637 -9.71 9.45 -18.19
C PRO A 637 -11.21 9.22 -18.32
N ARG A 638 -11.99 9.74 -17.38
CA ARG A 638 -13.45 9.57 -17.35
C ARG A 638 -14.18 10.87 -17.05
N LEU A 639 -15.10 11.21 -17.94
CA LEU A 639 -16.16 12.19 -17.73
C LEU A 639 -17.46 11.45 -17.46
N HIS A 640 -17.85 11.32 -16.19
CA HIS A 640 -18.99 10.50 -15.77
C HIS A 640 -20.02 11.30 -14.95
N GLY A 641 -21.20 10.72 -14.71
CA GLY A 641 -22.14 11.18 -13.69
C GLY A 641 -21.85 10.61 -12.30
N SER A 642 -22.08 11.39 -11.26
CA SER A 642 -22.20 10.96 -9.87
C SER A 642 -23.65 11.08 -9.43
N GLY A 643 -24.14 10.11 -8.67
CA GLY A 643 -25.45 10.25 -8.00
C GLY A 643 -25.52 11.54 -7.18
N ALA A 644 -26.65 12.24 -7.24
CA ALA A 644 -26.87 13.49 -6.52
C ALA A 644 -26.79 13.30 -4.99
N GLY A 645 -27.12 12.11 -4.47
CA GLY A 645 -27.00 11.79 -3.04
C GLY A 645 -25.65 11.21 -2.61
N SER A 646 -24.64 11.18 -3.48
CA SER A 646 -23.32 10.60 -3.16
C SER A 646 -22.55 11.46 -2.14
N GLN A 647 -21.95 10.81 -1.16
CA GLN A 647 -21.24 11.40 -0.02
C GLN A 647 -19.71 11.21 -0.14
N GLY A 648 -19.13 11.47 -1.31
CA GLY A 648 -17.69 11.26 -1.52
C GLY A 648 -17.08 12.13 -2.61
N GLY A 649 -15.76 12.35 -2.49
CA GLY A 649 -14.91 13.01 -3.48
C GLY A 649 -15.19 14.49 -3.68
N VAL A 650 -15.38 15.20 -2.57
CA VAL A 650 -15.47 16.66 -2.54
C VAL A 650 -14.07 17.25 -2.61
N ARG A 651 -13.83 18.13 -3.58
CA ARG A 651 -12.57 18.86 -3.70
C ARG A 651 -12.85 20.35 -3.72
N VAL A 652 -12.20 21.10 -2.82
CA VAL A 652 -12.36 22.55 -2.71
C VAL A 652 -11.02 23.20 -3.04
N ALA A 653 -10.97 23.90 -4.17
CA ALA A 653 -9.82 24.71 -4.55
C ALA A 653 -9.92 26.10 -3.91
N VAL A 654 -8.77 26.74 -3.77
CA VAL A 654 -8.64 28.13 -3.31
C VAL A 654 -7.85 28.97 -4.31
N GLY A 655 -7.88 30.28 -4.14
CA GLY A 655 -7.07 31.23 -4.91
C GLY A 655 -7.75 31.93 -6.08
#